data_AF-A0A3P6QU38-F1
#
_entry.id   AF-A0A3P6QU38-F1
#
_cell.length_a   1.000
_cell.length_b   1.000
_cell.length_c   1.000
_cell.angle_alpha   90.00
_cell.angle_beta   90.00
_cell.angle_gamma   90.00
#
_symmetry.space_group_name_H-M   'P 1'
#
loop_
_entity.id
_entity.type
_entity.pdbx_description
1 polymer ?
#
loop_
_entity_poly.entity_id
_entity_poly.type
_entity_poly.pdbx_seq_one_letter_code
_entity_poly.pdbx_strand_id
1 'polypeptide(L)'
;MHHNVFVRNETNSKFQALADVDEWGQVVMIGLLTRYARNQFVSPSVEMDPDLSLLLSSSRPLLQSRNCAVVLAVAQLFYHCAPPSQVSIISKALVRLLRAPREVQSVVLVNIATICSSNSNMFEPFLKSFFIRSSEPTHIKVLKLQVLTSLVSETNVQLVLRELQTYVSMDELADAAVDAIGQCALRVGTVADSCLTGLVALIASPNERVVSAAVVVLKRLLHSDAPLPLLKRVLRLIDSVKQPQARACVLWLIANHVQKVPLSIHFLFILNTNTSVEKYAPDLLRVMAKTFTHETDMVKLQTMNLAVKLWLTNPSDCQLLVQYVMQLARFDQNYDIRDRCRLIRNLLFNGENKLSAFAKQIFLTEKPSPKMQNTYKEREQFQLGSLSHYLNQRCARYRDLEPFPEVAPDPSARRSTGDTLAQNLQNTLSNENISEDEEEDEDEEEDEGDEEGEEDSSDEDEEEEEEEESGEDEESDEETSDEEDEDEDEEEKRTERSARKQNEVPLPAPSTAVKKPSMNLDLLLDLNFDPSTNVISLYNTASAKYVETAYRCLLSASEWPLRIGVEMRFARAPSTLSSSMCTIELRFTNESDSESSVLRFIPKDVEGIRTSETLQLGKINAKSELEERVYIDFGDSKRASEWLLETSESSCKAIKIEAGMGEQIEPIVMSEAQFDEALAQLSGINEHCQKCEQSLVVVPQQLYTTKFCAQTLSKKQLVLISIENGRIRVNCENLVLGSLLCDSLAKHFANGTNQSLG
;
A
#
# COMPACT_ATOMS: atom_id res chain seq x y z
N MET A 1 18.16 -25.67 18.23
CA MET A 1 17.66 -25.42 19.61
C MET A 1 18.71 -24.68 20.44
N HIS A 2 19.12 -23.48 20.02
CA HIS A 2 19.85 -22.53 20.87
C HIS A 2 19.11 -21.21 20.74
N HIS A 3 18.16 -20.98 21.65
CA HIS A 3 17.40 -19.75 21.76
C HIS A 3 17.42 -19.33 23.23
N ASN A 4 17.72 -18.05 23.42
CA ASN A 4 17.27 -17.22 24.53
C ASN A 4 17.81 -17.56 25.93
N VAL A 5 19.01 -17.05 26.24
CA VAL A 5 19.27 -16.49 27.57
C VAL A 5 20.13 -15.23 27.40
N PHE A 6 19.49 -14.06 27.30
CA PHE A 6 20.16 -12.78 27.53
C PHE A 6 20.02 -12.47 29.02
N VAL A 7 21.15 -12.42 29.72
CA VAL A 7 21.24 -12.25 31.17
C VAL A 7 21.13 -10.77 31.57
N ARG A 8 20.36 -10.44 32.60
CA ARG A 8 20.06 -9.07 33.09
C ARG A 8 21.28 -8.17 33.34
N ASN A 9 22.40 -8.73 33.82
CA ASN A 9 23.64 -7.95 34.05
C ASN A 9 24.38 -7.65 32.75
N GLU A 10 24.31 -8.56 31.77
CA GLU A 10 24.83 -8.28 30.43
C GLU A 10 23.96 -7.25 29.72
N THR A 11 22.63 -7.26 29.90
CA THR A 11 21.75 -6.27 29.25
C THR A 11 21.93 -4.87 29.81
N ASN A 12 22.05 -4.69 31.14
CA ASN A 12 22.28 -3.37 31.73
C ASN A 12 23.66 -2.80 31.36
N SER A 13 24.70 -3.64 31.41
CA SER A 13 26.03 -3.25 30.92
C SER A 13 26.03 -2.96 29.41
N LYS A 14 25.27 -3.71 28.59
CA LYS A 14 25.14 -3.47 27.14
C LYS A 14 24.25 -2.27 26.79
N PHE A 15 23.28 -1.90 27.62
CA PHE A 15 22.50 -0.66 27.46
C PHE A 15 23.35 0.58 27.70
N GLN A 16 24.23 0.51 28.71
CA GLN A 16 25.16 1.58 29.01
C GLN A 16 26.31 1.63 27.98
N ALA A 17 26.78 0.47 27.52
CA ALA A 17 27.76 0.36 26.43
C ALA A 17 27.19 0.71 25.05
N LEU A 18 25.87 0.90 24.88
CA LEU A 18 25.27 1.24 23.60
C LEU A 18 25.84 2.57 23.05
N ALA A 19 26.19 3.51 23.93
CA ALA A 19 26.86 4.75 23.55
C ALA A 19 28.31 4.54 23.09
N ASP A 20 28.98 3.51 23.61
CA ASP A 20 30.39 3.21 23.38
C ASP A 20 30.63 2.30 22.16
N VAL A 21 29.58 1.65 21.65
CA VAL A 21 29.65 0.81 20.44
C VAL A 21 29.75 1.69 19.19
N ASP A 22 30.42 1.18 18.15
CA ASP A 22 30.49 1.81 16.84
C ASP A 22 29.10 1.94 16.19
N GLU A 23 28.97 2.86 15.24
CA GLU A 23 27.67 3.19 14.64
C GLU A 23 26.99 2.00 13.94
N TRP A 24 27.77 1.09 13.35
CA TRP A 24 27.23 -0.14 12.74
C TRP A 24 26.75 -1.12 13.81
N GLY A 25 27.53 -1.31 14.87
CA GLY A 25 27.15 -2.12 16.02
C GLY A 25 25.91 -1.58 16.73
N GLN A 26 25.77 -0.25 16.88
CA GLN A 26 24.60 0.40 17.46
C GLN A 26 23.31 0.03 16.71
N VAL A 27 23.30 0.11 15.38
CA VAL A 27 22.13 -0.26 14.56
C VAL A 27 21.74 -1.72 14.74
N VAL A 28 22.73 -2.63 14.72
CA VAL A 28 22.50 -4.07 14.89
C VAL A 28 21.97 -4.38 16.30
N MET A 29 22.58 -3.78 17.32
CA MET A 29 22.18 -3.94 18.72
C MET A 29 20.76 -3.44 18.97
N ILE A 30 20.41 -2.23 18.50
CA ILE A 30 19.06 -1.68 18.64
C ILE A 30 18.02 -2.59 17.95
N GLY A 31 18.33 -3.10 16.76
CA GLY A 31 17.43 -4.03 16.06
C GLY A 31 17.22 -5.34 16.83
N LEU A 32 18.27 -5.90 17.43
CA LEU A 32 18.20 -7.08 18.28
C LEU A 32 17.40 -6.80 19.56
N LEU A 33 17.65 -5.65 20.21
CA LEU A 33 16.97 -5.23 21.43
C LEU A 33 15.48 -4.94 21.19
N THR A 34 15.12 -4.42 20.02
CA THR A 34 13.71 -4.21 19.63
C THR A 34 12.96 -5.55 19.58
N ARG A 35 13.57 -6.58 18.99
CA ARG A 35 12.98 -7.94 18.92
C ARG A 35 12.96 -8.60 20.29
N TYR A 36 14.03 -8.46 21.07
CA TYR A 36 14.07 -8.93 22.45
C TYR A 36 12.94 -8.30 23.28
N ALA A 37 12.76 -6.98 23.18
CA ALA A 37 11.73 -6.27 23.92
C ALA A 37 10.31 -6.75 23.56
N ARG A 38 10.05 -6.99 22.27
CA ARG A 38 8.77 -7.54 21.79
C ARG A 38 8.49 -8.95 22.26
N ASN A 39 9.52 -9.76 22.53
CA ASN A 39 9.34 -11.15 22.96
C ASN A 39 9.30 -11.31 24.49
N GLN A 40 9.84 -10.35 25.25
CA GLN A 40 10.06 -10.49 26.70
C GLN A 40 9.19 -9.57 27.56
N PHE A 41 8.70 -8.46 27.01
CA PHE A 41 7.87 -7.50 27.75
C PHE A 41 6.43 -7.52 27.27
N VAL A 42 5.49 -7.17 28.15
CA VAL A 42 4.09 -6.94 27.79
C VAL A 42 3.96 -5.53 27.17
N SER A 43 2.92 -5.30 26.37
CA SER A 43 2.66 -3.98 25.79
C SER A 43 2.63 -2.88 26.86
N PRO A 44 3.41 -1.79 26.71
CA PRO A 44 3.59 -0.76 27.73
C PRO A 44 2.43 0.25 27.75
N SER A 45 1.21 -0.22 27.95
CA SER A 45 0.00 0.62 28.00
C SER A 45 -0.44 0.99 29.41
N VAL A 46 -0.05 0.22 30.44
CA VAL A 46 -0.52 0.42 31.83
C VAL A 46 0.63 0.50 32.84
N GLU A 47 1.64 -0.37 32.73
CA GLU A 47 2.84 -0.36 33.57
C GLU A 47 4.08 -0.63 32.70
N MET A 48 5.16 0.14 32.93
CA MET A 48 6.43 -0.03 32.22
C MET A 48 7.40 -0.87 33.05
N ASP A 49 7.95 -1.93 32.46
CA ASP A 49 9.05 -2.69 33.05
C ASP A 49 10.29 -1.78 33.21
N PRO A 50 10.97 -1.76 34.38
CA PRO A 50 12.18 -0.97 34.59
C PRO A 50 13.29 -1.27 33.58
N ASP A 51 13.39 -2.50 33.08
CA ASP A 51 14.42 -2.84 32.08
C ASP A 51 14.10 -2.22 30.71
N LEU A 52 12.81 -2.09 30.37
CA LEU A 52 12.36 -1.39 29.15
C LEU A 52 12.54 0.12 29.27
N SER A 53 12.26 0.70 30.45
CA SER A 53 12.48 2.13 30.67
C SER A 53 13.96 2.50 30.58
N LEU A 54 14.86 1.63 31.08
CA LEU A 54 16.31 1.79 30.94
C LEU A 54 16.78 1.71 29.48
N LEU A 55 16.22 0.80 28.69
CA LEU A 55 16.50 0.72 27.25
C LEU A 55 16.08 2.01 26.51
N LEU A 56 14.90 2.54 26.82
CA LEU A 56 14.42 3.78 26.20
C LEU A 56 15.22 5.00 26.66
N SER A 57 15.60 5.08 27.94
CA SER A 57 16.41 6.20 28.45
C SER A 57 17.84 6.19 27.90
N SER A 58 18.48 5.03 27.83
CA SER A 58 19.84 4.87 27.27
C SER A 58 19.91 5.11 25.76
N SER A 59 18.85 4.78 25.01
CA SER A 59 18.79 5.02 23.56
C SER A 59 18.37 6.45 23.19
N ARG A 60 17.77 7.22 24.11
CA ARG A 60 17.29 8.59 23.85
C ARG A 60 18.39 9.55 23.34
N PRO A 61 19.61 9.60 23.90
CA PRO A 61 20.68 10.47 23.40
C PRO A 61 21.09 10.16 21.95
N LEU A 62 20.96 8.91 21.52
CA LEU A 62 21.33 8.48 20.17
C LEU A 62 20.44 9.08 19.07
N LEU A 63 19.27 9.66 19.43
CA LEU A 63 18.47 10.48 18.50
C LEU A 63 19.20 11.74 18.02
N GLN A 64 20.25 12.18 18.73
CA GLN A 64 21.11 13.31 18.35
C GLN A 64 22.35 12.89 17.57
N SER A 65 22.54 11.59 17.29
CA SER A 65 23.68 11.10 16.53
C SER A 65 23.76 11.71 15.12
N ARG A 66 24.99 11.78 14.59
CA ARG A 66 25.29 12.25 13.24
C ARG A 66 24.85 11.25 12.17
N ASN A 67 24.89 9.95 12.50
CA ASN A 67 24.51 8.89 11.58
C ASN A 67 22.98 8.73 11.49
N CYS A 68 22.44 8.90 10.28
CA CYS A 68 21.01 8.80 10.02
C CYS A 68 20.44 7.39 10.30
N ALA A 69 21.25 6.34 10.11
CA ALA A 69 20.83 4.96 10.36
C ALA A 69 20.61 4.69 11.84
N VAL A 70 21.49 5.22 12.71
CA VAL A 70 21.34 5.12 14.17
C VAL A 70 20.06 5.82 14.62
N VAL A 71 19.85 7.07 14.18
CA VAL A 71 18.63 7.83 14.50
C VAL A 71 17.36 7.07 14.07
N LEU A 72 17.36 6.49 12.87
CA LEU A 72 16.22 5.74 12.36
C LEU A 72 15.99 4.43 13.14
N ALA A 73 17.04 3.72 13.52
CA ALA A 73 16.94 2.51 14.34
C ALA A 73 16.37 2.82 15.73
N VAL A 74 16.80 3.94 16.35
CA VAL A 74 16.22 4.40 17.62
C VAL A 74 14.76 4.81 17.43
N ALA A 75 14.42 5.54 16.35
CA ALA A 75 13.03 5.91 16.07
C ALA A 75 12.13 4.67 15.90
N GLN A 76 12.62 3.62 15.26
CA GLN A 76 11.94 2.32 15.14
C GLN A 76 11.76 1.62 16.50
N LEU A 77 12.77 1.65 17.36
CA LEU A 77 12.65 1.14 18.74
C LEU A 77 11.56 1.89 19.50
N PHE A 78 11.54 3.22 19.46
CA PHE A 78 10.52 4.02 20.13
C PHE A 78 9.13 3.78 19.55
N TYR A 79 8.98 3.74 18.23
CA TYR A 79 7.68 3.51 17.59
C TYR A 79 7.08 2.14 17.94
N HIS A 80 7.89 1.09 18.03
CA HIS A 80 7.40 -0.25 18.34
C HIS A 80 7.39 -0.59 19.83
N CYS A 81 8.26 0.00 20.66
CA CYS A 81 8.43 -0.45 22.05
C CYS A 81 8.11 0.62 23.10
N ALA A 82 7.94 1.90 22.74
CA ALA A 82 7.63 2.95 23.71
C ALA A 82 6.12 3.09 23.95
N PRO A 83 5.70 3.60 25.14
CA PRO A 83 4.32 4.02 25.35
C PRO A 83 3.96 5.20 24.44
N PRO A 84 2.66 5.39 24.09
CA PRO A 84 2.23 6.43 23.16
C PRO A 84 2.61 7.86 23.60
N SER A 85 2.81 8.09 24.89
CA SER A 85 3.25 9.38 25.45
C SER A 85 4.69 9.76 25.05
N GLN A 86 5.59 8.78 24.91
CA GLN A 86 7.01 9.01 24.62
C GLN A 86 7.34 8.93 23.12
N VAL A 87 6.42 8.41 22.30
CA VAL A 87 6.62 8.31 20.86
C VAL A 87 6.88 9.69 20.25
N SER A 88 6.17 10.75 20.71
CA SER A 88 6.29 12.14 20.23
C SER A 88 7.73 12.71 20.21
N ILE A 89 8.63 12.19 21.04
CA ILE A 89 10.04 12.63 21.15
C ILE A 89 10.80 12.44 19.83
N ILE A 90 10.45 11.41 19.04
CA ILE A 90 11.17 11.10 17.78
C ILE A 90 10.86 12.11 16.66
N SER A 91 9.78 12.89 16.77
CA SER A 91 9.32 13.83 15.73
C SER A 91 10.41 14.81 15.29
N LYS A 92 11.02 15.52 16.25
CA LYS A 92 12.10 16.49 16.03
C LYS A 92 13.32 15.83 15.38
N ALA A 93 13.67 14.61 15.80
CA ALA A 93 14.80 13.88 15.26
C ALA A 93 14.57 13.44 13.81
N LEU A 94 13.37 12.95 13.48
CA LEU A 94 13.01 12.56 12.11
C LEU A 94 12.94 13.77 11.17
N VAL A 95 12.39 14.90 11.63
CA VAL A 95 12.36 16.15 10.84
C VAL A 95 13.78 16.67 10.57
N ARG A 96 14.71 16.53 11.54
CA ARG A 96 16.12 16.87 11.33
C ARG A 96 16.75 16.05 10.19
N LEU A 97 16.39 14.77 10.05
CA LEU A 97 16.90 13.92 8.96
C LEU A 97 16.41 14.35 7.58
N LEU A 98 15.37 15.19 7.47
CA LEU A 98 14.94 15.75 6.17
C LEU A 98 15.96 16.72 5.57
N ARG A 99 16.96 17.18 6.34
CA ARG A 99 18.08 17.99 5.84
C ARG A 99 19.22 17.15 5.23
N ALA A 100 19.15 15.83 5.38
CA ALA A 100 20.14 14.87 4.86
C ALA A 100 20.05 14.77 3.32
N PRO A 101 20.93 14.01 2.61
CA PRO A 101 20.82 13.83 1.16
C PRO A 101 19.49 13.17 0.75
N ARG A 102 19.10 13.38 -0.51
CA ARG A 102 17.79 12.99 -1.09
C ARG A 102 17.43 11.51 -0.88
N GLU A 103 18.43 10.62 -0.90
CA GLU A 103 18.25 9.19 -0.69
C GLU A 103 17.73 8.92 0.74
N VAL A 104 18.33 9.56 1.74
CA VAL A 104 17.91 9.47 3.15
C VAL A 104 16.55 10.12 3.35
N GLN A 105 16.31 11.29 2.74
CA GLN A 105 15.01 11.95 2.81
C GLN A 105 13.88 11.05 2.33
N SER A 106 14.09 10.33 1.21
CA SER A 106 13.08 9.42 0.67
C SER A 106 12.69 8.31 1.66
N VAL A 107 13.69 7.69 2.31
CA VAL A 107 13.47 6.62 3.29
C VAL A 107 12.78 7.16 4.53
N VAL A 108 13.24 8.31 5.05
CA VAL A 108 12.68 8.94 6.24
C VAL A 108 11.24 9.40 5.99
N LEU A 109 10.92 9.98 4.84
CA LEU A 109 9.56 10.42 4.50
C LEU A 109 8.58 9.25 4.39
N VAL A 110 9.00 8.10 3.84
CA VAL A 110 8.18 6.89 3.82
C VAL A 110 7.87 6.41 5.24
N ASN A 111 8.85 6.44 6.14
CA ASN A 111 8.65 6.11 7.55
C ASN A 111 7.71 7.12 8.25
N ILE A 112 7.91 8.42 8.04
CA ILE A 112 7.04 9.47 8.56
C ILE A 112 5.60 9.28 8.05
N ALA A 113 5.39 9.01 6.76
CA ALA A 113 4.06 8.80 6.19
C ALA A 113 3.30 7.63 6.84
N THR A 114 4.01 6.54 7.17
CA THR A 114 3.43 5.43 7.94
C THR A 114 3.11 5.86 9.37
N ILE A 115 4.01 6.55 10.07
CA ILE A 115 3.76 7.03 11.43
C ILE A 115 2.55 7.98 11.47
N CYS A 116 2.45 8.93 10.52
CA CYS A 116 1.34 9.88 10.44
C CYS A 116 -0.02 9.19 10.18
N SER A 117 -0.01 8.01 9.55
CA SER A 117 -1.24 7.25 9.32
C SER A 117 -1.82 6.67 10.62
N SER A 118 -0.95 6.31 11.58
CA SER A 118 -1.36 5.81 12.89
C SER A 118 -1.57 6.94 13.90
N ASN A 119 -0.64 7.91 13.97
CA ASN A 119 -0.64 9.03 14.92
C ASN A 119 -0.31 10.36 14.24
N SER A 120 -1.34 11.07 13.77
CA SER A 120 -1.19 12.33 13.00
C SER A 120 -0.65 13.51 13.83
N ASN A 121 -1.02 13.60 15.12
CA ASN A 121 -0.71 14.76 15.98
C ASN A 121 0.81 14.99 16.23
N MET A 122 1.65 14.00 15.94
CA MET A 122 3.09 14.05 16.23
C MET A 122 3.85 15.12 15.45
N PHE A 123 3.50 15.34 14.17
CA PHE A 123 4.28 16.18 13.26
C PHE A 123 3.64 17.53 12.95
N GLU A 124 2.47 17.82 13.53
CA GLU A 124 1.74 19.08 13.35
C GLU A 124 2.59 20.33 13.65
N PRO A 125 3.42 20.38 14.73
CA PRO A 125 4.28 21.54 15.00
C PRO A 125 5.32 21.83 13.90
N PHE A 126 5.67 20.82 13.11
CA PHE A 126 6.72 20.89 12.10
C PHE A 126 6.17 21.01 10.67
N LEU A 127 4.89 21.39 10.49
CA LEU A 127 4.20 21.43 9.20
C LEU A 127 5.00 22.15 8.09
N LYS A 128 5.59 23.31 8.40
CA LYS A 128 6.38 24.12 7.45
C LYS A 128 7.59 23.37 6.87
N SER A 129 8.12 22.38 7.58
CA SER A 129 9.26 21.57 7.11
C SER A 129 8.89 20.63 5.95
N PHE A 130 7.60 20.31 5.80
CA PHE A 130 7.08 19.44 4.76
C PHE A 130 6.63 20.19 3.52
N PHE A 131 6.74 21.52 3.47
CA PHE A 131 6.46 22.28 2.26
C PHE A 131 7.43 21.91 1.14
N ILE A 132 6.89 21.90 -0.08
CA ILE A 132 7.54 21.39 -1.26
C ILE A 132 8.39 22.48 -1.88
N ARG A 133 9.65 22.15 -2.22
CA ARG A 133 10.55 23.06 -2.94
C ARG A 133 10.65 22.64 -4.40
N SER A 134 10.84 23.61 -5.29
CA SER A 134 10.96 23.36 -6.74
C SER A 134 12.17 22.48 -7.10
N SER A 135 13.27 22.60 -6.35
CA SER A 135 14.52 21.83 -6.54
C SER A 135 14.45 20.35 -6.16
N GLU A 136 13.37 19.91 -5.48
CA GLU A 136 13.25 18.53 -5.01
C GLU A 136 12.84 17.58 -6.15
N PRO A 137 13.30 16.31 -6.12
CA PRO A 137 12.89 15.32 -7.11
C PRO A 137 11.42 14.92 -6.89
N THR A 138 10.72 14.57 -7.98
CA THR A 138 9.27 14.31 -7.98
C THR A 138 8.82 13.28 -6.93
N HIS A 139 9.60 12.22 -6.68
CA HIS A 139 9.26 11.21 -5.68
C HIS A 139 9.25 11.78 -4.24
N ILE A 140 10.16 12.70 -3.89
CA ILE A 140 10.17 13.38 -2.59
C ILE A 140 8.99 14.34 -2.49
N LYS A 141 8.71 15.09 -3.56
CA LYS A 141 7.57 16.01 -3.62
C LYS A 141 6.25 15.29 -3.36
N VAL A 142 6.02 14.15 -4.01
CA VAL A 142 4.81 13.31 -3.81
C VAL A 142 4.74 12.78 -2.37
N LEU A 143 5.86 12.32 -1.79
CA LEU A 143 5.89 11.85 -0.40
C LEU A 143 5.55 12.97 0.60
N LYS A 144 6.16 14.15 0.44
CA LYS A 144 5.85 15.33 1.27
C LYS A 144 4.40 15.72 1.16
N LEU A 145 3.84 15.72 -0.04
CA LEU A 145 2.43 16.01 -0.28
C LEU A 145 1.51 15.02 0.46
N GLN A 146 1.84 13.73 0.41
CA GLN A 146 1.10 12.70 1.14
C GLN A 146 1.21 12.90 2.66
N VAL A 147 2.38 13.23 3.19
CA VAL A 147 2.55 13.58 4.60
C VAL A 147 1.72 14.81 4.96
N LEU A 148 1.79 15.89 4.18
CA LEU A 148 0.97 17.09 4.38
C LEU A 148 -0.52 16.75 4.43
N THR A 149 -1.02 15.93 3.50
CA THR A 149 -2.42 15.50 3.51
C THR A 149 -2.78 14.66 4.71
N SER A 150 -1.84 13.93 5.33
CA SER A 150 -2.08 13.14 6.55
C SER A 150 -2.08 13.99 7.83
N LEU A 151 -1.47 15.18 7.80
CA LEU A 151 -1.34 16.12 8.93
C LEU A 151 -2.43 17.20 8.97
N VAL A 152 -3.34 17.21 8.00
CA VAL A 152 -4.43 18.19 7.95
C VAL A 152 -5.35 18.03 9.16
N SER A 153 -5.52 19.15 9.86
CA SER A 153 -6.38 19.38 11.03
C SER A 153 -7.22 20.65 10.79
N GLU A 154 -8.22 20.91 11.64
CA GLU A 154 -9.10 22.08 11.50
C GLU A 154 -8.35 23.41 11.67
N THR A 155 -7.27 23.43 12.44
CA THR A 155 -6.42 24.60 12.72
C THR A 155 -5.53 24.99 11.54
N ASN A 156 -5.01 24.01 10.79
CA ASN A 156 -3.96 24.20 9.79
C ASN A 156 -4.45 24.13 8.34
N VAL A 157 -5.69 23.68 8.11
CA VAL A 157 -6.26 23.42 6.79
C VAL A 157 -6.16 24.61 5.83
N GLN A 158 -6.33 25.84 6.32
CA GLN A 158 -6.28 27.04 5.47
C GLN A 158 -4.88 27.29 4.92
N LEU A 159 -3.84 27.09 5.74
CA LEU A 159 -2.45 27.23 5.32
C LEU A 159 -2.10 26.15 4.29
N VAL A 160 -2.47 24.89 4.58
CA VAL A 160 -2.23 23.77 3.65
C VAL A 160 -2.96 23.98 2.33
N LEU A 161 -4.20 24.47 2.33
CA LEU A 161 -4.95 24.71 1.08
C LEU A 161 -4.34 25.81 0.20
N ARG A 162 -3.78 26.87 0.79
CA ARG A 162 -3.06 27.90 0.03
C ARG A 162 -1.85 27.30 -0.69
N GLU A 163 -1.09 26.45 -0.01
CA GLU A 163 0.03 25.71 -0.60
C GLU A 163 -0.44 24.69 -1.65
N LEU A 164 -1.52 23.95 -1.40
CA LEU A 164 -2.05 23.01 -2.40
C LEU A 164 -2.48 23.71 -3.69
N GLN A 165 -3.02 24.93 -3.59
CA GLN A 165 -3.38 25.74 -4.76
C GLN A 165 -2.16 26.12 -5.61
N THR A 166 -1.01 26.42 -4.99
CA THR A 166 0.23 26.66 -5.74
C THR A 166 0.72 25.37 -6.40
N TYR A 167 0.60 24.22 -5.72
CA TYR A 167 1.03 22.91 -6.24
C TYR A 167 0.16 22.41 -7.41
N VAL A 168 -1.13 22.77 -7.47
CA VAL A 168 -2.00 22.45 -8.63
C VAL A 168 -1.49 23.12 -9.92
N SER A 169 -0.79 24.24 -9.81
CA SER A 169 -0.18 24.92 -10.97
C SER A 169 1.09 24.24 -11.47
N MET A 170 1.65 23.28 -10.71
CA MET A 170 2.86 22.54 -11.09
C MET A 170 2.50 21.24 -11.83
N ASP A 171 2.89 21.12 -13.10
CA ASP A 171 2.54 19.98 -13.96
C ASP A 171 2.97 18.60 -13.42
N GLU A 172 4.07 18.53 -12.66
CA GLU A 172 4.57 17.28 -12.06
C GLU A 172 3.72 16.77 -10.90
N LEU A 173 3.03 17.67 -10.18
CA LEU A 173 2.31 17.37 -8.95
C LEU A 173 0.81 17.57 -9.03
N ALA A 174 0.32 18.12 -10.13
CA ALA A 174 -1.05 18.61 -10.20
C ALA A 174 -2.08 17.52 -9.86
N ASP A 175 -1.91 16.29 -10.35
CA ASP A 175 -2.81 15.18 -10.07
C ASP A 175 -2.87 14.86 -8.56
N ALA A 176 -1.70 14.74 -7.94
CA ALA A 176 -1.58 14.44 -6.52
C ALA A 176 -2.05 15.62 -5.64
N ALA A 177 -1.88 16.87 -6.08
CA ALA A 177 -2.34 18.06 -5.38
C ALA A 177 -3.87 18.20 -5.42
N VAL A 178 -4.48 17.86 -6.56
CA VAL A 178 -5.94 17.82 -6.68
C VAL A 178 -6.53 16.70 -5.83
N ASP A 179 -5.92 15.51 -5.83
CA ASP A 179 -6.29 14.42 -4.92
C ASP A 179 -6.16 14.86 -3.46
N ALA A 180 -5.08 15.56 -3.10
CA ALA A 180 -4.87 16.11 -1.76
C ALA A 180 -6.00 17.06 -1.31
N ILE A 181 -6.43 17.99 -2.17
CA ILE A 181 -7.56 18.88 -1.90
C ILE A 181 -8.84 18.07 -1.63
N GLY A 182 -9.06 17.00 -2.39
CA GLY A 182 -10.17 16.08 -2.16
C GLY A 182 -10.13 15.40 -0.79
N GLN A 183 -8.96 14.98 -0.35
CA GLN A 183 -8.78 14.37 0.98
C GLN A 183 -9.02 15.39 2.11
N CYS A 184 -8.59 16.64 1.93
CA CYS A 184 -8.87 17.73 2.86
C CYS A 184 -10.38 17.93 3.04
N ALA A 185 -11.14 17.92 1.94
CA ALA A 185 -12.59 18.08 1.97
C ALA A 185 -13.32 16.94 2.72
N LEU A 186 -12.78 15.71 2.67
CA LEU A 186 -13.35 14.57 3.40
C LEU A 186 -13.01 14.58 4.88
N ARG A 187 -11.81 15.05 5.24
CA ARG A 187 -11.35 15.03 6.63
C ARG A 187 -11.89 16.21 7.44
N VAL A 188 -11.94 17.39 6.83
CA VAL A 188 -12.35 18.63 7.47
C VAL A 188 -13.60 19.16 6.79
N GLY A 189 -14.76 18.96 7.41
CA GLY A 189 -16.06 19.35 6.85
C GLY A 189 -16.23 20.85 6.68
N THR A 190 -15.60 21.67 7.52
CA THR A 190 -15.74 23.14 7.50
C THR A 190 -15.25 23.78 6.20
N VAL A 191 -14.30 23.16 5.50
CA VAL A 191 -13.74 23.69 4.24
C VAL A 191 -14.22 22.92 3.00
N ALA A 192 -15.11 21.93 3.18
CA ALA A 192 -15.58 21.09 2.08
C ALA A 192 -16.19 21.89 0.93
N ASP A 193 -17.01 22.91 1.22
CA ASP A 193 -17.67 23.73 0.19
C ASP A 193 -16.69 24.60 -0.61
N SER A 194 -15.66 25.12 0.06
CA SER A 194 -14.58 25.88 -0.59
C SER A 194 -13.76 24.98 -1.51
N CYS A 195 -13.39 23.79 -1.04
CA CYS A 195 -12.69 22.78 -1.83
C CYS A 195 -13.53 22.33 -3.04
N LEU A 196 -14.83 22.06 -2.87
CA LEU A 196 -15.74 21.68 -3.96
C LEU A 196 -15.86 22.79 -5.00
N THR A 197 -15.96 24.04 -4.55
CA THR A 197 -16.00 25.21 -5.44
C THR A 197 -14.70 25.35 -6.25
N GLY A 198 -13.55 25.16 -5.60
CA GLY A 198 -12.24 25.13 -6.26
C GLY A 198 -12.13 23.99 -7.28
N LEU A 199 -12.50 22.77 -6.91
CA LEU A 199 -12.46 21.60 -7.80
C LEU A 199 -13.36 21.78 -9.04
N VAL A 200 -14.54 22.39 -8.89
CA VAL A 200 -15.42 22.69 -10.03
C VAL A 200 -14.80 23.75 -10.94
N ALA A 201 -14.07 24.73 -10.41
CA ALA A 201 -13.32 25.68 -11.24
C ALA A 201 -12.21 24.99 -12.04
N LEU A 202 -11.55 23.98 -11.46
CA LEU A 202 -10.49 23.21 -12.13
C LEU A 202 -11.00 22.37 -13.32
N ILE A 203 -12.28 21.99 -13.35
CA ILE A 203 -12.88 21.28 -14.52
C ILE A 203 -12.79 22.14 -15.79
N ALA A 204 -12.91 23.47 -15.67
CA ALA A 204 -12.84 24.39 -16.80
C ALA A 204 -11.40 24.78 -17.18
N SER A 205 -10.38 24.25 -16.48
CA SER A 205 -8.98 24.54 -16.78
C SER A 205 -8.55 23.91 -18.11
N PRO A 206 -7.55 24.50 -18.80
CA PRO A 206 -7.06 23.96 -20.07
C PRO A 206 -6.16 22.73 -19.91
N ASN A 207 -5.67 22.43 -18.71
CA ASN A 207 -4.73 21.34 -18.48
C ASN A 207 -5.48 20.01 -18.30
N GLU A 208 -5.31 19.10 -19.26
CA GLU A 208 -5.98 17.79 -19.30
C GLU A 208 -5.72 16.96 -18.03
N ARG A 209 -4.50 16.99 -17.48
CA ARG A 209 -4.13 16.23 -16.28
C ARG A 209 -4.94 16.69 -15.07
N VAL A 210 -4.93 17.99 -14.81
CA VAL A 210 -5.71 18.61 -13.72
C VAL A 210 -7.19 18.31 -13.84
N VAL A 211 -7.75 18.42 -15.04
CA VAL A 211 -9.16 18.10 -15.30
C VAL A 211 -9.45 16.63 -15.02
N SER A 212 -8.57 15.72 -15.43
CA SER A 212 -8.73 14.28 -15.20
C SER A 212 -8.75 13.94 -13.71
N ALA A 213 -7.82 14.50 -12.93
CA ALA A 213 -7.75 14.31 -11.49
C ALA A 213 -8.96 14.95 -10.78
N ALA A 214 -9.33 16.17 -11.13
CA ALA A 214 -10.47 16.88 -10.52
C ALA A 214 -11.79 16.13 -10.74
N VAL A 215 -11.97 15.54 -11.92
CA VAL A 215 -13.13 14.68 -12.24
C VAL A 215 -13.18 13.45 -11.35
N VAL A 216 -12.06 12.76 -11.16
CA VAL A 216 -11.98 11.56 -10.31
C VAL A 216 -12.30 11.91 -8.86
N VAL A 217 -11.74 13.01 -8.35
CA VAL A 217 -11.99 13.50 -6.99
C VAL A 217 -13.46 13.89 -6.81
N LEU A 218 -14.03 14.68 -7.73
CA LEU A 218 -15.44 15.09 -7.64
C LEU A 218 -16.40 13.91 -7.69
N LYS A 219 -16.14 12.91 -8.53
CA LYS A 219 -16.93 11.66 -8.52
C LYS A 219 -16.87 10.97 -7.16
N ARG A 220 -15.69 10.95 -6.54
CA ARG A 220 -15.48 10.34 -5.22
C ARG A 220 -16.23 11.09 -4.11
N LEU A 221 -16.16 12.42 -4.09
CA LEU A 221 -16.78 13.27 -3.07
C LEU A 221 -18.31 13.30 -3.19
N LEU A 222 -18.82 13.42 -4.42
CA LEU A 222 -20.24 13.66 -4.70
C LEU A 222 -21.02 12.38 -5.04
N HIS A 223 -20.46 11.21 -4.77
CA HIS A 223 -21.13 9.93 -5.04
C HIS A 223 -22.38 9.75 -4.17
N SER A 224 -22.29 10.02 -2.86
CA SER A 224 -23.39 9.82 -1.91
C SER A 224 -24.37 10.99 -1.91
N ASP A 225 -23.85 12.22 -1.86
CA ASP A 225 -24.67 13.43 -1.81
C ASP A 225 -24.02 14.56 -2.60
N ALA A 226 -24.85 15.41 -3.19
CA ALA A 226 -24.40 16.57 -3.93
C ALA A 226 -25.31 17.77 -3.67
N PRO A 227 -24.78 18.90 -3.20
CA PRO A 227 -25.58 20.09 -2.95
C PRO A 227 -26.17 20.63 -4.26
N LEU A 228 -27.47 20.96 -4.25
CA LEU A 228 -28.19 21.47 -5.42
C LEU A 228 -27.54 22.71 -6.07
N PRO A 229 -27.02 23.71 -5.32
CA PRO A 229 -26.32 24.86 -5.91
C PRO A 229 -25.10 24.46 -6.74
N LEU A 230 -24.35 23.45 -6.29
CA LEU A 230 -23.17 22.93 -6.98
C LEU A 230 -23.57 22.23 -8.29
N LEU A 231 -24.62 21.41 -8.26
CA LEU A 231 -25.14 20.76 -9.47
C LEU A 231 -25.58 21.79 -10.53
N LYS A 232 -26.24 22.89 -10.11
CA LYS A 232 -26.59 23.99 -11.03
C LYS A 232 -25.35 24.65 -11.64
N ARG A 233 -24.30 24.88 -10.85
CA ARG A 233 -23.03 25.45 -11.34
C ARG A 233 -22.34 24.53 -12.34
N VAL A 234 -22.22 23.24 -12.03
CA VAL A 234 -21.59 22.24 -12.89
C VAL A 234 -22.34 22.11 -14.22
N LEU A 235 -23.68 22.17 -14.21
CA LEU A 235 -24.49 22.14 -15.42
C LEU A 235 -24.23 23.35 -16.33
N ARG A 236 -24.09 24.57 -15.79
CA ARG A 236 -23.78 25.77 -16.58
C ARG A 236 -22.42 25.70 -17.26
N LEU A 237 -21.51 24.86 -16.78
CA LEU A 237 -20.17 24.68 -17.34
C LEU A 237 -20.14 23.68 -18.52
N ILE A 238 -21.23 22.94 -18.80
CA ILE A 238 -21.20 21.90 -19.85
C ILE A 238 -20.77 22.41 -21.23
N ASP A 239 -21.12 23.66 -21.56
CA ASP A 239 -20.80 24.28 -22.84
C ASP A 239 -19.35 24.78 -22.91
N SER A 240 -18.72 25.10 -21.77
CA SER A 240 -17.32 25.53 -21.70
C SER A 240 -16.34 24.35 -21.61
N VAL A 241 -16.81 23.19 -21.17
CA VAL A 241 -15.99 21.99 -20.97
C VAL A 241 -15.72 21.31 -22.31
N LYS A 242 -14.47 21.43 -22.78
CA LYS A 242 -13.98 20.75 -23.98
C LYS A 242 -13.57 19.29 -23.71
N GLN A 243 -13.06 19.02 -22.51
CA GLN A 243 -12.47 17.72 -22.21
C GLN A 243 -13.55 16.62 -22.03
N PRO A 244 -13.46 15.49 -22.74
CA PRO A 244 -14.51 14.48 -22.71
C PRO A 244 -14.73 13.83 -21.34
N GLN A 245 -13.65 13.62 -20.57
CA GLN A 245 -13.72 13.06 -19.22
C GLN A 245 -14.54 13.94 -18.27
N ALA A 246 -14.39 15.25 -18.38
CA ALA A 246 -15.15 16.23 -17.61
C ALA A 246 -16.62 16.30 -18.03
N ARG A 247 -16.92 16.26 -19.34
CA ARG A 247 -18.29 16.18 -19.84
C ARG A 247 -19.00 14.93 -19.33
N ALA A 248 -18.32 13.79 -19.38
CA ALA A 248 -18.83 12.53 -18.83
C ALA A 248 -19.05 12.60 -17.31
N CYS A 249 -18.20 13.31 -16.56
CA CYS A 249 -18.38 13.55 -15.13
C CYS A 249 -19.64 14.37 -14.82
N VAL A 250 -19.84 15.48 -15.52
CA VAL A 250 -21.04 16.33 -15.38
C VAL A 250 -22.30 15.51 -15.63
N LEU A 251 -22.32 14.73 -16.70
CA LEU A 251 -23.43 13.84 -17.04
C LEU A 251 -23.66 12.79 -15.95
N TRP A 252 -22.59 12.18 -15.46
CA TRP A 252 -22.66 11.18 -14.40
C TRP A 252 -23.20 11.76 -13.10
N LEU A 253 -22.75 12.95 -12.67
CA LEU A 253 -23.20 13.61 -11.44
C LEU A 253 -24.70 13.86 -11.49
N ILE A 254 -25.18 14.40 -12.61
CA ILE A 254 -26.60 14.70 -12.79
C ILE A 254 -27.40 13.41 -12.92
N ALA A 255 -26.88 12.41 -13.63
CA ALA A 255 -27.49 11.09 -13.73
C ALA A 255 -27.57 10.37 -12.37
N ASN A 256 -26.61 10.57 -11.47
CA ASN A 256 -26.64 9.97 -10.14
C ASN A 256 -27.71 10.61 -9.27
N HIS A 257 -27.80 11.94 -9.30
CA HIS A 257 -28.70 12.74 -8.46
C HIS A 257 -30.01 13.15 -9.15
N VAL A 258 -30.46 12.41 -10.17
CA VAL A 258 -31.70 12.70 -10.92
C VAL A 258 -32.90 12.85 -9.99
N GLN A 259 -32.98 12.08 -8.91
CA GLN A 259 -34.11 12.13 -7.96
C GLN A 259 -34.08 13.36 -7.03
N LYS A 260 -32.89 13.90 -6.73
CA LYS A 260 -32.70 15.08 -5.85
C LYS A 260 -32.87 16.38 -6.62
N VAL A 261 -32.49 16.41 -7.90
CA VAL A 261 -32.81 17.52 -8.79
C VAL A 261 -34.34 17.54 -8.93
N PRO A 262 -35.05 18.57 -8.42
CA PRO A 262 -36.50 18.53 -8.31
C PRO A 262 -37.13 18.27 -9.67
N LEU A 263 -37.66 17.06 -9.80
CA LEU A 263 -38.30 16.52 -10.99
C LEU A 263 -39.73 16.16 -10.56
N SER A 264 -40.63 17.14 -10.68
CA SER A 264 -42.10 17.06 -10.59
C SER A 264 -42.72 17.96 -9.53
N ILE A 265 -43.26 19.08 -10.02
CA ILE A 265 -44.60 19.69 -9.86
C ILE A 265 -45.51 19.35 -8.64
N HIS A 266 -45.36 18.26 -7.88
CA HIS A 266 -46.40 17.91 -6.88
C HIS A 266 -46.16 18.46 -5.46
N PHE A 267 -44.95 18.87 -5.09
CA PHE A 267 -44.71 19.49 -3.77
C PHE A 267 -44.96 21.01 -3.77
N LEU A 268 -45.27 21.60 -4.92
CA LEU A 268 -45.46 23.04 -5.11
C LEU A 268 -46.95 23.44 -5.16
N PHE A 269 -47.85 22.70 -4.51
CA PHE A 269 -49.23 23.17 -4.33
C PHE A 269 -49.41 24.01 -3.05
N ILE A 270 -48.44 24.04 -2.13
CA ILE A 270 -48.60 24.73 -0.85
C ILE A 270 -47.97 26.14 -0.83
N LEU A 271 -47.00 26.44 -1.69
CA LEU A 271 -46.38 27.77 -1.73
C LEU A 271 -46.57 28.38 -3.12
N ASN A 272 -47.59 29.23 -3.21
CA ASN A 272 -47.92 30.07 -4.36
C ASN A 272 -46.82 31.11 -4.61
N THR A 273 -45.68 30.66 -5.14
CA THR A 273 -44.63 31.53 -5.68
C THR A 273 -44.37 31.14 -7.13
N ASN A 274 -44.58 32.11 -8.04
CA ASN A 274 -44.28 32.00 -9.47
C ASN A 274 -42.77 31.96 -9.68
N THR A 275 -42.14 30.83 -9.41
CA THR A 275 -40.74 30.58 -9.76
C THR A 275 -40.68 29.35 -10.65
N SER A 276 -40.34 29.57 -11.92
CA SER A 276 -40.21 28.58 -12.98
C SER A 276 -39.51 27.31 -12.48
N VAL A 277 -40.21 26.17 -12.57
CA VAL A 277 -39.68 24.85 -12.20
C VAL A 277 -38.58 24.47 -13.19
N GLU A 278 -37.32 24.74 -12.84
CA GLU A 278 -36.15 24.55 -13.71
C GLU A 278 -35.89 23.03 -13.95
N LYS A 279 -36.33 22.51 -15.11
CA LYS A 279 -36.14 21.12 -15.56
C LYS A 279 -34.71 20.88 -16.08
N TYR A 280 -33.73 20.90 -15.19
CA TYR A 280 -32.30 20.83 -15.54
C TYR A 280 -31.84 19.55 -16.24
N ALA A 281 -32.29 18.37 -15.77
CA ALA A 281 -31.80 17.09 -16.31
C ALA A 281 -32.34 16.78 -17.74
N PRO A 282 -33.63 17.01 -18.07
CA PRO A 282 -34.12 16.92 -19.44
C PRO A 282 -33.46 17.91 -20.40
N ASP A 283 -33.17 19.13 -19.93
CA ASP A 283 -32.48 20.13 -20.72
C ASP A 283 -31.04 19.73 -21.06
N LEU A 284 -30.31 19.16 -20.10
CA LEU A 284 -28.97 18.58 -20.36
C LEU A 284 -29.04 17.48 -21.41
N LEU A 285 -30.00 16.55 -21.27
CA LEU A 285 -30.16 15.47 -22.26
C LEU A 285 -30.45 16.03 -23.65
N ARG A 286 -31.22 17.13 -23.75
CA ARG A 286 -31.49 17.82 -25.00
C ARG A 286 -30.24 18.45 -25.61
N VAL A 287 -29.36 19.06 -24.81
CA VAL A 287 -28.08 19.60 -25.28
C VAL A 287 -27.20 18.47 -25.82
N MET A 288 -27.04 17.38 -25.05
CA MET A 288 -26.23 16.23 -25.48
C MET A 288 -26.81 15.51 -26.69
N ALA A 289 -28.14 15.45 -26.84
CA ALA A 289 -28.79 14.85 -28.01
C ALA A 289 -28.45 15.57 -29.33
N LYS A 290 -28.13 16.87 -29.28
CA LYS A 290 -27.71 17.64 -30.47
C LYS A 290 -26.28 17.30 -30.88
N THR A 291 -25.37 17.11 -29.93
CA THR A 291 -23.95 16.87 -30.20
C THR A 291 -23.56 15.38 -30.16
N PHE A 292 -24.47 14.47 -29.81
CA PHE A 292 -24.23 13.04 -29.55
C PHE A 292 -23.32 12.34 -30.57
N THR A 293 -23.49 12.63 -31.86
CA THR A 293 -22.71 11.99 -32.94
C THR A 293 -21.24 12.41 -32.96
N HIS A 294 -20.92 13.59 -32.43
CA HIS A 294 -19.56 14.17 -32.40
C HIS A 294 -18.85 13.95 -31.06
N GLU A 295 -19.55 13.49 -30.04
CA GLU A 295 -18.97 13.20 -28.73
C GLU A 295 -18.12 11.92 -28.75
N THR A 296 -17.28 11.75 -27.71
CA THR A 296 -16.52 10.51 -27.51
C THR A 296 -17.37 9.41 -26.87
N ASP A 297 -16.89 8.17 -26.95
CA ASP A 297 -17.64 7.00 -26.50
C ASP A 297 -17.99 7.04 -25.00
N MET A 298 -17.09 7.54 -24.15
CA MET A 298 -17.38 7.69 -22.72
C MET A 298 -18.54 8.66 -22.43
N VAL A 299 -18.65 9.75 -23.20
CA VAL A 299 -19.71 10.75 -23.05
C VAL A 299 -21.04 10.19 -23.56
N LYS A 300 -21.02 9.45 -24.68
CA LYS A 300 -22.20 8.77 -25.23
C LYS A 300 -22.78 7.76 -24.23
N LEU A 301 -21.92 6.96 -23.60
CA LEU A 301 -22.33 5.99 -22.58
C LEU A 301 -22.99 6.68 -21.38
N GLN A 302 -22.42 7.77 -20.87
CA GLN A 302 -23.05 8.53 -19.77
C GLN A 302 -24.35 9.23 -20.20
N THR A 303 -24.43 9.70 -21.44
CA THR A 303 -25.67 10.26 -22.01
C THR A 303 -26.77 9.21 -22.07
N MET A 304 -26.45 7.98 -22.46
CA MET A 304 -27.39 6.86 -22.42
C MET A 304 -27.83 6.54 -20.99
N ASN A 305 -26.92 6.49 -20.02
CA ASN A 305 -27.26 6.27 -18.61
C ASN A 305 -28.23 7.34 -18.07
N LEU A 306 -27.99 8.62 -18.39
CA LEU A 306 -28.90 9.70 -18.05
C LEU A 306 -30.28 9.50 -18.70
N ALA A 307 -30.33 9.11 -19.97
CA ALA A 307 -31.59 8.85 -20.68
C ALA A 307 -32.40 7.70 -20.05
N VAL A 308 -31.75 6.60 -19.65
CA VAL A 308 -32.39 5.48 -18.94
C VAL A 308 -32.98 5.94 -17.61
N LYS A 309 -32.20 6.67 -16.81
CA LYS A 309 -32.68 7.14 -15.51
C LYS A 309 -33.83 8.15 -15.64
N LEU A 310 -33.78 9.04 -16.63
CA LEU A 310 -34.89 9.96 -16.92
C LEU A 310 -36.15 9.22 -17.37
N TRP A 311 -36.02 8.16 -18.18
CA TRP A 311 -37.16 7.32 -18.57
C TRP A 311 -37.85 6.67 -17.36
N LEU A 312 -37.06 6.16 -16.40
CA LEU A 312 -37.58 5.47 -15.22
C LEU A 312 -38.21 6.42 -14.20
N THR A 313 -37.74 7.67 -14.16
CA THR A 313 -38.19 8.69 -13.19
C THR A 313 -39.38 9.47 -13.74
N ASN A 314 -39.26 10.04 -14.95
CA ASN A 314 -40.27 10.89 -15.59
C ASN A 314 -40.54 10.47 -17.05
N PRO A 315 -41.31 9.38 -17.26
CA PRO A 315 -41.60 8.90 -18.61
C PRO A 315 -42.47 9.87 -19.42
N SER A 316 -43.40 10.60 -18.80
CA SER A 316 -44.38 11.46 -19.50
C SER A 316 -43.73 12.57 -20.33
N ASP A 317 -42.69 13.20 -19.79
CA ASP A 317 -42.10 14.41 -20.36
C ASP A 317 -40.87 14.08 -21.23
N CYS A 318 -40.18 12.97 -20.93
CA CYS A 318 -38.89 12.63 -21.54
C CYS A 318 -38.97 11.51 -22.57
N GLN A 319 -40.13 10.89 -22.80
CA GLN A 319 -40.27 9.71 -23.67
C GLN A 319 -39.71 9.92 -25.08
N LEU A 320 -40.11 11.00 -25.76
CA LEU A 320 -39.67 11.28 -27.13
C LEU A 320 -38.16 11.55 -27.20
N LEU A 321 -37.62 12.26 -26.21
CA LEU A 321 -36.20 12.61 -26.17
C LEU A 321 -35.32 11.38 -25.91
N VAL A 322 -35.72 10.51 -24.98
CA VAL A 322 -35.02 9.25 -24.71
C VAL A 322 -35.06 8.34 -25.93
N GLN A 323 -36.22 8.21 -26.58
CA GLN A 323 -36.34 7.42 -27.81
C GLN A 323 -35.43 7.94 -28.92
N TYR A 324 -35.32 9.26 -29.08
CA TYR A 324 -34.41 9.87 -30.05
C TYR A 324 -32.94 9.53 -29.76
N VAL A 325 -32.46 9.71 -28.52
CA VAL A 325 -31.08 9.36 -28.14
C VAL A 325 -30.81 7.86 -28.32
N MET A 326 -31.75 6.99 -27.95
CA MET A 326 -31.65 5.55 -28.17
C MET A 326 -31.70 5.16 -29.65
N GLN A 327 -32.26 6.00 -30.52
CA GLN A 327 -32.21 5.80 -31.96
C GLN A 327 -30.85 6.19 -32.54
N LEU A 328 -30.25 7.27 -32.05
CA LEU A 328 -28.89 7.66 -32.42
C LEU A 328 -27.87 6.58 -32.00
N ALA A 329 -27.93 6.12 -30.75
CA ALA A 329 -27.02 5.10 -30.21
C ALA A 329 -27.12 3.76 -30.95
N ARG A 330 -28.28 3.41 -31.52
CA ARG A 330 -28.48 2.19 -32.32
C ARG A 330 -27.63 2.18 -33.60
N PHE A 331 -27.35 3.34 -34.17
CA PHE A 331 -26.59 3.49 -35.41
C PHE A 331 -25.19 4.08 -35.18
N ASP A 332 -24.67 4.04 -33.94
CA ASP A 332 -23.33 4.51 -33.64
C ASP A 332 -22.26 3.61 -34.29
N GLN A 333 -21.06 4.18 -34.50
CA GLN A 333 -19.93 3.44 -35.06
C GLN A 333 -19.38 2.41 -34.07
N ASN A 334 -19.34 2.74 -32.78
CA ASN A 334 -18.83 1.83 -31.76
C ASN A 334 -19.79 0.64 -31.56
N TYR A 335 -19.27 -0.58 -31.63
CA TYR A 335 -20.05 -1.80 -31.45
C TYR A 335 -20.64 -1.89 -30.02
N ASP A 336 -19.87 -1.51 -29.01
CA ASP A 336 -20.24 -1.66 -27.60
C ASP A 336 -21.44 -0.76 -27.26
N ILE A 337 -21.44 0.48 -27.75
CA ILE A 337 -22.56 1.42 -27.61
C ILE A 337 -23.83 0.85 -28.25
N ARG A 338 -23.71 0.26 -29.45
CA ARG A 338 -24.85 -0.36 -30.15
C ARG A 338 -25.42 -1.55 -29.39
N ASP A 339 -24.58 -2.41 -28.86
CA ASP A 339 -25.02 -3.60 -28.12
C ASP A 339 -25.65 -3.24 -26.78
N ARG A 340 -25.03 -2.31 -26.03
CA ARG A 340 -25.62 -1.72 -24.82
C ARG A 340 -26.97 -1.06 -25.12
N CYS A 341 -27.08 -0.33 -26.23
CA CYS A 341 -28.34 0.27 -26.64
C CYS A 341 -29.42 -0.79 -26.93
N ARG A 342 -29.09 -1.88 -27.64
CA ARG A 342 -30.04 -2.98 -27.90
C ARG A 342 -30.54 -3.61 -26.60
N LEU A 343 -29.63 -3.88 -25.67
CA LEU A 343 -29.96 -4.43 -24.35
C LEU A 343 -30.90 -3.50 -23.59
N ILE A 344 -30.54 -2.22 -23.47
CA ILE A 344 -31.33 -1.22 -22.75
C ILE A 344 -32.71 -1.03 -23.39
N ARG A 345 -32.80 -0.95 -24.72
CA ARG A 345 -34.09 -0.81 -25.43
C ARG A 345 -35.01 -2.01 -25.19
N ASN A 346 -34.46 -3.22 -25.23
CA ASN A 346 -35.22 -4.44 -24.95
C ASN A 346 -35.69 -4.52 -23.50
N LEU A 347 -34.95 -3.92 -22.57
CA LEU A 347 -35.31 -3.88 -21.16
C LEU A 347 -36.36 -2.81 -20.85
N LEU A 348 -36.32 -1.65 -21.51
CA LEU A 348 -37.18 -0.50 -21.22
C LEU A 348 -38.46 -0.43 -22.07
N PHE A 349 -38.39 -0.77 -23.36
CA PHE A 349 -39.50 -0.58 -24.31
C PHE A 349 -40.33 -1.85 -24.53
N ASN A 350 -39.74 -3.03 -24.34
CA ASN A 350 -40.44 -4.30 -24.49
C ASN A 350 -40.88 -4.80 -23.10
N GLY A 351 -42.13 -4.47 -22.74
CA GLY A 351 -42.70 -4.74 -21.41
C GLY A 351 -42.92 -6.22 -21.06
N GLU A 352 -42.70 -7.15 -22.00
CA GLU A 352 -42.99 -8.59 -21.83
C GLU A 352 -41.89 -9.38 -21.10
N ASN A 353 -40.76 -8.75 -20.77
CA ASN A 353 -39.61 -9.42 -20.16
C ASN A 353 -39.68 -9.45 -18.64
N LYS A 354 -39.39 -10.59 -17.99
CA LYS A 354 -39.29 -10.69 -16.51
C LYS A 354 -38.32 -9.67 -15.89
N LEU A 355 -37.31 -9.26 -16.65
CA LEU A 355 -36.31 -8.26 -16.25
C LEU A 355 -36.84 -6.83 -16.26
N SER A 356 -37.85 -6.50 -17.08
CA SER A 356 -38.41 -5.14 -17.16
C SER A 356 -39.09 -4.76 -15.84
N ALA A 357 -39.69 -5.73 -15.14
CA ALA A 357 -40.26 -5.56 -13.80
C ALA A 357 -39.21 -5.12 -12.76
N PHE A 358 -37.95 -5.54 -12.93
CA PHE A 358 -36.83 -5.19 -12.06
C PHE A 358 -36.00 -4.01 -12.59
N ALA A 359 -36.36 -3.39 -13.72
CA ALA A 359 -35.55 -2.32 -14.33
C ALA A 359 -35.31 -1.14 -13.39
N LYS A 360 -36.31 -0.74 -12.59
CA LYS A 360 -36.13 0.30 -11.56
C LYS A 360 -35.11 -0.09 -10.51
N GLN A 361 -35.15 -1.34 -10.03
CA GLN A 361 -34.18 -1.83 -9.06
C GLN A 361 -32.78 -1.90 -9.69
N ILE A 362 -32.65 -2.47 -10.89
CA ILE A 362 -31.37 -2.63 -11.58
C ILE A 362 -30.66 -1.28 -11.79
N PHE A 363 -31.36 -0.27 -12.31
CA PHE A 363 -30.72 1.00 -12.70
C PHE A 363 -30.71 2.09 -11.61
N LEU A 364 -31.53 1.97 -10.56
CA LEU A 364 -31.61 2.95 -9.47
C LEU A 364 -31.06 2.42 -8.13
N THR A 365 -30.42 1.24 -8.11
CA THR A 365 -29.75 0.77 -6.90
C THR A 365 -28.61 1.71 -6.53
N GLU A 366 -28.55 2.06 -5.24
CA GLU A 366 -27.44 2.83 -4.68
C GLU A 366 -26.16 2.01 -4.73
N LYS A 367 -25.15 2.52 -5.45
CA LYS A 367 -23.84 1.90 -5.51
C LYS A 367 -23.06 2.26 -4.24
N PRO A 368 -22.33 1.32 -3.61
CA PRO A 368 -21.50 1.65 -2.46
C PRO A 368 -20.43 2.67 -2.86
N SER A 369 -20.25 3.71 -2.04
CA SER A 369 -19.27 4.75 -2.29
C SER A 369 -17.84 4.19 -2.24
N PRO A 370 -16.93 4.63 -3.12
CA PRO A 370 -15.53 4.23 -3.05
C PRO A 370 -14.93 4.59 -1.69
N LYS A 371 -14.40 3.60 -0.96
CA LYS A 371 -13.73 3.86 0.31
C LYS A 371 -12.33 4.37 0.05
N MET A 372 -11.98 5.52 0.62
CA MET A 372 -10.63 6.04 0.57
C MET A 372 -9.73 5.19 1.49
N GLN A 373 -8.77 4.50 0.91
CA GLN A 373 -7.70 3.85 1.64
C GLN A 373 -6.42 4.68 1.48
N ASN A 374 -5.72 4.95 2.58
CA ASN A 374 -4.40 5.54 2.50
C ASN A 374 -3.45 4.53 1.87
N THR A 375 -2.64 4.95 0.91
CA THR A 375 -1.60 4.14 0.24
C THR A 375 -0.60 3.51 1.23
N TYR A 376 -0.50 4.05 2.45
CA TYR A 376 0.46 3.63 3.48
C TYR A 376 -0.16 2.75 4.59
N LYS A 377 -1.48 2.49 4.59
CA LYS A 377 -2.11 1.64 5.62
C LYS A 377 -1.61 0.20 5.59
N GLU A 378 -1.37 -0.34 4.40
CA GLU A 378 -0.89 -1.73 4.25
C GLU A 378 0.57 -1.90 4.70
N ARG A 379 1.34 -0.81 4.78
CA ARG A 379 2.75 -0.84 5.20
C ARG A 379 2.95 -1.04 6.69
N GLU A 380 1.90 -0.89 7.52
CA GLU A 380 1.97 -1.14 8.97
C GLU A 380 2.33 -2.59 9.31
N GLN A 381 2.14 -3.51 8.35
CA GLN A 381 2.56 -4.91 8.48
C GLN A 381 4.09 -5.06 8.52
N PHE A 382 4.83 -4.07 8.02
CA PHE A 382 6.28 -4.09 7.96
C PHE A 382 6.90 -3.28 9.09
N GLN A 383 8.05 -3.76 9.57
CA GLN A 383 8.87 -3.06 10.54
C GLN A 383 9.40 -1.77 9.91
N LEU A 384 9.20 -0.65 10.63
CA LEU A 384 9.64 0.67 10.18
C LEU A 384 11.13 0.68 9.84
N GLY A 385 11.53 1.37 8.77
CA GLY A 385 12.94 1.47 8.35
C GLY A 385 13.50 0.23 7.62
N SER A 386 12.74 -0.85 7.50
CA SER A 386 13.15 -2.02 6.73
C SER A 386 12.99 -1.83 5.21
N LEU A 387 13.75 -2.59 4.42
CA LEU A 387 13.60 -2.59 2.95
C LEU A 387 12.18 -3.03 2.54
N SER A 388 11.60 -3.99 3.27
CA SER A 388 10.24 -4.45 3.04
C SER A 388 9.20 -3.34 3.24
N HIS A 389 9.41 -2.49 4.23
CA HIS A 389 8.57 -1.32 4.49
C HIS A 389 8.70 -0.26 3.40
N TYR A 390 9.93 0.03 2.95
CA TYR A 390 10.18 1.00 1.88
C TYR A 390 9.52 0.58 0.55
N LEU A 391 9.69 -0.70 0.17
CA LEU A 391 9.16 -1.26 -1.08
C LEU A 391 7.70 -1.74 -0.97
N ASN A 392 7.09 -1.71 0.23
CA ASN A 392 5.78 -2.28 0.52
C ASN A 392 5.63 -3.74 0.04
N GLN A 393 6.68 -4.55 0.22
CA GLN A 393 6.70 -5.96 -0.18
C GLN A 393 7.58 -6.78 0.75
N ARG A 394 7.21 -8.04 1.02
CA ARG A 394 8.04 -8.96 1.81
C ARG A 394 9.33 -9.27 1.06
N CYS A 395 10.45 -8.65 1.46
CA CYS A 395 11.76 -8.92 0.86
C CYS A 395 12.35 -10.24 1.37
N ALA A 396 13.31 -10.79 0.61
CA ALA A 396 13.98 -12.04 1.00
C ALA A 396 14.56 -11.95 2.42
N ARG A 397 14.32 -12.99 3.23
CA ARG A 397 14.75 -13.10 4.64
C ARG A 397 14.12 -12.07 5.59
N TYR A 398 13.11 -11.32 5.16
CA TYR A 398 12.35 -10.47 6.05
C TYR A 398 11.64 -11.33 7.12
N ARG A 399 11.75 -10.90 8.37
CA ARG A 399 11.12 -11.54 9.51
C ARG A 399 10.20 -10.54 10.17
N ASP A 400 8.93 -10.91 10.28
CA ASP A 400 7.93 -10.08 10.95
C ASP A 400 8.33 -9.85 12.40
N LEU A 401 7.99 -8.66 12.91
CA LEU A 401 8.13 -8.37 14.32
C LEU A 401 6.96 -9.03 15.07
N GLU A 402 7.27 -9.87 16.05
CA GLU A 402 6.24 -10.56 16.82
C GLU A 402 5.38 -9.56 17.61
N PRO A 403 4.06 -9.82 17.75
CA PRO A 403 3.22 -9.03 18.64
C PRO A 403 3.69 -9.21 20.09
N PHE A 404 3.38 -8.24 20.95
CA PHE A 404 3.71 -8.36 22.37
C PHE A 404 3.05 -9.60 22.99
N PRO A 405 3.74 -10.36 23.85
CA PRO A 405 3.15 -11.45 24.60
C PRO A 405 2.07 -10.93 25.56
N GLU A 406 0.99 -11.69 25.70
CA GLU A 406 -0.09 -11.40 26.66
C GLU A 406 0.34 -11.62 28.11
N VAL A 407 1.27 -12.56 28.34
CA VAL A 407 1.86 -12.86 29.65
C VAL A 407 3.38 -12.81 29.52
N ALA A 408 4.03 -11.99 30.36
CA ALA A 408 5.49 -11.92 30.37
C ALA A 408 6.11 -13.29 30.73
N PRO A 409 7.17 -13.74 30.03
CA PRO A 409 8.00 -14.84 30.49
C PRO A 409 8.56 -14.56 31.90
N ASP A 410 8.73 -15.63 32.69
CA ASP A 410 9.16 -15.55 34.10
C ASP A 410 10.37 -14.61 34.28
N PRO A 411 10.28 -13.58 35.17
CA PRO A 411 11.38 -12.63 35.41
C PRO A 411 12.69 -13.28 35.90
N SER A 412 12.61 -14.49 36.46
CA SER A 412 13.76 -15.28 36.89
C SER A 412 14.58 -15.89 35.74
N ALA A 413 13.99 -16.09 34.56
CA ALA A 413 14.72 -16.51 33.36
C ALA A 413 15.62 -15.39 32.79
N ARG A 414 15.35 -14.13 33.20
CA ARG A 414 16.15 -12.95 32.86
C ARG A 414 17.26 -12.69 33.90
N ARG A 415 17.01 -12.97 35.18
CA ARG A 415 17.99 -12.82 36.27
C ARG A 415 19.04 -13.94 36.19
N SER A 416 20.34 -13.60 36.14
CA SER A 416 21.36 -14.63 36.37
C SER A 416 21.47 -14.97 37.86
N THR A 417 22.09 -16.11 38.11
CA THR A 417 22.57 -16.62 39.40
C THR A 417 23.49 -15.67 40.20
N GLY A 418 23.71 -14.43 39.74
CA GLY A 418 24.39 -13.37 40.49
C GLY A 418 23.45 -12.59 41.42
N ASP A 419 22.16 -12.46 41.11
CA ASP A 419 21.20 -11.75 41.97
C ASP A 419 20.90 -12.54 43.25
N THR A 420 20.95 -13.87 43.19
CA THR A 420 20.88 -14.73 44.38
C THR A 420 22.08 -14.55 45.28
N LEU A 421 23.27 -14.21 44.77
CA LEU A 421 24.44 -13.92 45.60
C LEU A 421 24.34 -12.54 46.26
N ALA A 422 23.88 -11.51 45.54
CA ALA A 422 23.67 -10.18 46.11
C ALA A 422 22.54 -10.16 47.14
N GLN A 423 21.41 -10.84 46.86
CA GLN A 423 20.31 -10.97 47.82
C GLN A 423 20.66 -11.90 48.99
N ASN A 424 21.47 -12.94 48.78
CA ASN A 424 21.99 -13.74 49.88
C ASN A 424 23.00 -12.96 50.72
N LEU A 425 23.85 -12.11 50.12
CA LEU A 425 24.78 -11.22 50.83
C LEU A 425 24.01 -10.18 51.66
N GLN A 426 22.94 -9.60 51.12
CA GLN A 426 22.10 -8.63 51.84
C GLN A 426 21.25 -9.31 52.93
N ASN A 427 20.77 -10.53 52.69
CA ASN A 427 20.10 -11.33 53.71
C ASN A 427 21.06 -11.88 54.78
N THR A 428 22.35 -12.08 54.47
CA THR A 428 23.37 -12.41 55.48
C THR A 428 23.81 -11.19 56.27
N LEU A 429 23.74 -9.99 55.69
CA LEU A 429 24.03 -8.73 56.40
C LEU A 429 22.84 -8.25 57.25
N SER A 430 21.60 -8.67 56.94
CA SER A 430 20.41 -8.30 57.72
C SER A 430 20.04 -9.28 58.85
N ASN A 431 20.76 -10.40 58.99
CA ASN A 431 20.47 -11.45 59.99
C ASN A 431 21.50 -11.55 61.12
N GLU A 432 22.50 -10.67 61.17
CA GLU A 432 23.36 -10.50 62.34
C GLU A 432 23.04 -9.14 62.96
N ASN A 433 22.14 -9.14 63.95
CA ASN A 433 21.81 -7.96 64.72
C ASN A 433 22.11 -8.20 66.22
N ILE A 434 22.97 -7.31 66.75
CA ILE A 434 23.00 -6.73 68.11
C ILE A 434 23.88 -7.42 69.18
N SER A 435 24.98 -6.75 69.55
CA SER A 435 25.27 -6.21 70.91
C SER A 435 26.59 -5.41 70.91
N GLU A 436 26.52 -4.09 71.14
CA GLU A 436 27.11 -3.36 72.29
C GLU A 436 28.66 -3.16 72.23
N ASP A 437 29.13 -1.94 71.92
CA ASP A 437 29.72 -1.02 72.92
C ASP A 437 30.45 0.18 72.26
N GLU A 438 30.39 1.30 72.97
CA GLU A 438 30.90 2.65 72.69
C GLU A 438 32.44 2.71 72.58
N GLU A 439 33.00 3.46 71.61
CA GLU A 439 34.22 4.28 71.82
C GLU A 439 34.18 5.53 70.90
N GLU A 440 34.53 6.66 71.51
CA GLU A 440 34.65 8.02 70.97
C GLU A 440 36.02 8.21 70.26
N ASP A 441 36.19 9.42 69.69
CA ASP A 441 37.44 10.06 69.22
C ASP A 441 37.87 9.79 67.76
N GLU A 442 38.37 10.75 66.96
CA GLU A 442 38.54 12.21 67.02
C GLU A 442 38.89 12.64 65.57
N ASP A 443 38.44 13.85 65.21
CA ASP A 443 38.76 14.78 64.12
C ASP A 443 39.96 14.56 63.16
N GLU A 444 39.78 14.99 61.90
CA GLU A 444 40.65 16.01 61.28
C GLU A 444 39.89 16.68 60.09
N GLU A 445 39.42 17.89 60.38
CA GLU A 445 38.96 18.94 59.45
C GLU A 445 40.17 19.68 58.86
N GLU A 446 40.12 20.02 57.57
CA GLU A 446 40.77 21.23 57.01
C GLU A 446 39.84 21.81 55.91
N ASP A 447 38.84 22.62 56.33
CA ASP A 447 38.78 24.10 56.17
C ASP A 447 39.51 24.73 54.95
N GLU A 448 39.10 25.78 54.25
CA GLU A 448 37.96 26.72 54.10
C GLU A 448 38.14 27.27 52.65
N GLY A 449 37.27 28.01 51.96
CA GLY A 449 36.26 28.98 52.35
C GLY A 449 35.91 29.82 51.12
N ASP A 450 34.69 30.35 51.13
CA ASP A 450 34.11 31.27 50.14
C ASP A 450 34.79 32.66 50.14
N GLU A 451 34.76 33.36 49.01
CA GLU A 451 33.96 34.60 48.80
C GLU A 451 34.42 35.43 47.57
N GLU A 452 33.44 35.72 46.71
CA GLU A 452 33.09 36.95 45.95
C GLU A 452 34.05 37.66 44.96
N GLY A 453 33.45 38.12 43.83
CA GLY A 453 33.67 39.49 43.33
C GLY A 453 34.21 39.70 41.90
N GLU A 454 33.29 40.04 40.99
CA GLU A 454 33.36 40.97 39.83
C GLU A 454 34.14 40.65 38.51
N GLU A 455 33.35 40.72 37.43
CA GLU A 455 33.51 41.38 36.10
C GLU A 455 34.90 41.47 35.41
N ASP A 456 35.02 40.96 34.17
CA ASP A 456 34.93 41.77 32.93
C ASP A 456 35.10 40.91 31.63
N SER A 457 34.25 41.24 30.63
CA SER A 457 34.44 41.29 29.16
C SER A 457 35.26 40.23 28.37
N SER A 458 34.59 39.56 27.42
CA SER A 458 34.78 39.83 25.97
C SER A 458 33.77 39.06 25.09
N ASP A 459 32.99 39.84 24.34
CA ASP A 459 32.11 39.48 23.23
C ASP A 459 32.86 38.95 22.00
N GLU A 460 32.21 38.10 21.19
CA GLU A 460 32.12 38.26 19.73
C GLU A 460 30.76 37.72 19.23
N ASP A 461 29.99 38.64 18.64
CA ASP A 461 28.65 38.53 18.04
C ASP A 461 28.63 37.83 16.67
N GLU A 462 27.45 37.35 16.24
CA GLU A 462 26.98 37.52 14.84
C GLU A 462 25.46 37.81 14.84
N GLU A 463 25.12 38.87 14.09
CA GLU A 463 23.93 39.72 14.17
C GLU A 463 22.69 39.20 13.39
N GLU A 464 21.51 39.64 13.85
CA GLU A 464 20.25 39.68 13.10
C GLU A 464 20.06 41.10 12.55
N GLU A 465 19.79 41.24 11.24
CA GLU A 465 19.32 42.52 10.67
C GLU A 465 17.81 42.43 10.36
N GLU A 466 17.03 43.25 11.06
CA GLU A 466 15.73 43.75 10.62
C GLU A 466 15.92 45.09 9.91
N GLU A 467 15.23 45.31 8.80
CA GLU A 467 15.02 46.65 8.25
C GLU A 467 13.53 46.99 8.26
N GLU A 468 13.19 48.06 8.99
CA GLU A 468 12.03 48.90 8.73
C GLU A 468 12.48 50.12 7.90
N GLU A 469 11.64 50.55 6.95
CA GLU A 469 11.54 51.97 6.60
C GLU A 469 10.09 52.39 6.39
N SER A 470 9.76 53.55 6.98
CA SER A 470 8.51 54.29 6.94
C SER A 470 8.40 55.22 5.73
N GLY A 471 7.16 55.54 5.31
CA GLY A 471 6.90 56.70 4.44
C GLY A 471 5.44 56.86 3.96
N GLU A 472 4.63 57.46 4.83
CA GLU A 472 3.56 58.49 4.62
C GLU A 472 2.48 58.43 3.51
N ASP A 473 1.24 58.69 3.98
CA ASP A 473 0.08 59.42 3.44
C ASP A 473 -0.77 58.87 2.27
N GLU A 474 -2.06 58.57 2.53
CA GLU A 474 -3.17 59.56 2.48
C GLU A 474 -4.52 58.94 2.92
N GLU A 475 -5.31 59.78 3.59
CA GLU A 475 -6.66 59.59 4.13
C GLU A 475 -7.76 59.41 3.07
N SER A 476 -8.83 58.70 3.43
CA SER A 476 -10.21 59.05 3.04
C SER A 476 -11.21 58.25 3.88
N ASP A 477 -11.81 58.92 4.86
CA ASP A 477 -13.11 58.63 5.45
C ASP A 477 -14.19 58.31 4.40
N GLU A 478 -15.14 57.43 4.75
CA GLU A 478 -16.57 57.77 4.74
C GLU A 478 -17.30 56.89 5.78
N GLU A 479 -17.96 57.56 6.72
CA GLU A 479 -18.90 57.01 7.71
C GLU A 479 -20.26 56.60 7.10
N THR A 480 -21.09 56.00 7.95
CA THR A 480 -22.57 55.95 8.03
C THR A 480 -23.11 54.52 8.07
N SER A 481 -24.12 54.15 8.86
CA SER A 481 -24.78 54.70 10.05
C SER A 481 -25.73 53.59 10.55
N ASP A 482 -25.93 53.58 11.87
CA ASP A 482 -27.00 52.99 12.69
C ASP A 482 -28.32 52.54 12.00
N GLU A 483 -28.92 51.44 12.49
CA GLU A 483 -30.11 51.51 13.37
C GLU A 483 -30.60 50.09 13.81
N GLU A 484 -30.69 49.96 15.14
CA GLU A 484 -31.80 49.45 15.98
C GLU A 484 -32.28 47.97 15.89
N ASP A 485 -32.02 47.27 17.00
CA ASP A 485 -32.96 46.67 17.96
C ASP A 485 -34.15 45.82 17.45
N GLU A 486 -34.23 44.60 17.96
CA GLU A 486 -35.30 44.23 18.91
C GLU A 486 -34.92 42.93 19.65
N ASP A 487 -34.97 43.05 20.97
CA ASP A 487 -34.75 42.03 21.99
C ASP A 487 -35.74 40.86 21.90
N GLU A 488 -35.33 39.69 22.38
CA GLU A 488 -36.13 38.93 23.35
C GLU A 488 -35.20 38.01 24.17
N ASP A 489 -35.04 38.40 25.43
CA ASP A 489 -34.26 37.81 26.51
C ASP A 489 -34.90 36.55 27.13
N GLU A 490 -34.07 35.94 28.00
CA GLU A 490 -34.35 35.03 29.13
C GLU A 490 -34.19 33.53 28.84
N GLU A 491 -33.07 32.93 29.26
CA GLU A 491 -32.78 32.39 30.62
C GLU A 491 -33.79 31.29 31.02
N GLU A 492 -33.40 30.07 31.38
CA GLU A 492 -32.67 29.77 32.61
C GLU A 492 -31.86 28.47 32.57
N LYS A 493 -30.84 28.50 33.42
CA LYS A 493 -29.85 27.51 33.79
C LYS A 493 -30.39 26.46 34.80
N ARG A 494 -29.59 25.39 34.94
CA ARG A 494 -29.11 24.73 36.18
C ARG A 494 -29.68 23.36 36.66
N THR A 495 -28.74 22.40 36.60
CA THR A 495 -28.20 21.52 37.67
C THR A 495 -28.90 20.24 38.16
N GLU A 496 -28.17 19.13 37.91
CA GLU A 496 -27.77 18.00 38.78
C GLU A 496 -28.51 17.71 40.10
N ARG A 497 -28.91 16.43 40.32
CA ARG A 497 -28.20 15.43 41.18
C ARG A 497 -29.01 14.14 41.43
N SER A 498 -28.36 13.00 41.13
CA SER A 498 -28.22 11.73 41.86
C SER A 498 -29.36 11.14 42.72
N ALA A 499 -29.76 9.88 42.44
CA ALA A 499 -29.70 8.75 43.40
C ALA A 499 -30.00 7.38 42.75
N ARG A 500 -29.40 6.33 43.32
CA ARG A 500 -29.08 4.99 42.79
C ARG A 500 -29.94 3.89 43.43
N LYS A 501 -30.29 2.81 42.70
CA LYS A 501 -30.51 1.41 43.17
C LYS A 501 -30.58 0.45 41.96
N GLN A 502 -29.51 -0.34 41.72
CA GLN A 502 -29.41 -1.82 41.87
C GLN A 502 -30.26 -2.61 40.86
N ASN A 503 -29.66 -3.20 39.80
CA ASN A 503 -28.89 -4.46 39.70
C ASN A 503 -29.75 -5.57 39.05
N GLU A 504 -29.53 -5.88 37.78
CA GLU A 504 -29.62 -7.23 37.22
C GLU A 504 -28.95 -7.26 35.84
N VAL A 505 -28.00 -8.19 35.66
CA VAL A 505 -27.21 -8.42 34.44
C VAL A 505 -27.77 -9.65 33.74
N PRO A 506 -28.06 -9.59 32.43
CA PRO A 506 -28.04 -10.77 31.58
C PRO A 506 -26.92 -10.73 30.54
N LEU A 507 -26.18 -11.84 30.44
CA LEU A 507 -25.11 -12.11 29.49
C LEU A 507 -25.53 -11.95 28.01
N PRO A 508 -24.64 -11.54 27.10
CA PRO A 508 -24.91 -11.56 25.66
C PRO A 508 -24.64 -12.95 25.05
N ALA A 509 -25.67 -13.53 24.43
CA ALA A 509 -25.58 -14.70 23.58
C ALA A 509 -25.17 -14.32 22.13
N PRO A 510 -24.48 -15.20 21.39
CA PRO A 510 -23.85 -14.88 20.11
C PRO A 510 -24.89 -14.86 18.98
N SER A 511 -25.02 -13.74 18.27
CA SER A 511 -25.82 -13.67 17.03
C SER A 511 -24.95 -13.95 15.81
N THR A 512 -25.17 -15.12 15.24
CA THR A 512 -24.66 -15.54 13.94
C THR A 512 -25.27 -14.67 12.83
N ALA A 513 -24.51 -13.71 12.30
CA ALA A 513 -24.88 -12.98 11.10
C ALA A 513 -24.43 -13.76 9.85
N VAL A 514 -25.39 -14.47 9.22
CA VAL A 514 -25.22 -15.08 7.90
C VAL A 514 -25.09 -13.96 6.86
N LYS A 515 -23.89 -13.76 6.30
CA LYS A 515 -23.69 -12.88 5.14
C LYS A 515 -24.15 -13.61 3.87
N LYS A 516 -25.19 -13.10 3.22
CA LYS A 516 -25.59 -13.51 1.86
C LYS A 516 -24.55 -13.01 0.84
N PRO A 517 -24.19 -13.79 -0.18
CA PRO A 517 -23.34 -13.32 -1.27
C PRO A 517 -24.11 -12.33 -2.15
N SER A 518 -23.62 -11.10 -2.25
CA SER A 518 -24.11 -10.11 -3.20
C SER A 518 -23.63 -10.49 -4.61
N MET A 519 -24.54 -10.99 -5.44
CA MET A 519 -24.30 -11.22 -6.86
C MET A 519 -24.34 -9.88 -7.62
N ASN A 520 -23.20 -9.21 -7.74
CA ASN A 520 -23.08 -7.95 -8.49
C ASN A 520 -22.82 -8.24 -9.99
N LEU A 521 -23.90 -8.35 -10.78
CA LEU A 521 -23.82 -8.49 -12.24
C LEU A 521 -23.42 -7.17 -12.96
N ASP A 522 -23.37 -6.05 -12.22
CA ASP A 522 -23.09 -4.70 -12.74
C ASP A 522 -21.59 -4.46 -13.00
N LEU A 523 -20.72 -5.39 -12.57
CA LEU A 523 -19.29 -5.41 -12.91
C LEU A 523 -19.05 -5.62 -14.41
N LEU A 524 -20.03 -6.11 -15.18
CA LEU A 524 -19.88 -6.30 -16.63
C LEU A 524 -19.70 -4.99 -17.42
N LEU A 525 -19.98 -3.82 -16.83
CA LEU A 525 -19.86 -2.53 -17.50
C LEU A 525 -18.52 -1.81 -17.23
N ASP A 526 -17.81 -2.18 -16.16
CA ASP A 526 -16.59 -1.51 -15.66
C ASP A 526 -15.30 -2.37 -15.80
N LEU A 527 -15.35 -3.48 -16.56
CA LEU A 527 -14.17 -4.32 -16.81
C LEU A 527 -13.21 -3.66 -17.80
N ASN A 528 -12.34 -2.78 -17.30
CA ASN A 528 -11.05 -2.52 -17.94
C ASN A 528 -10.13 -3.72 -17.68
N PHE A 529 -9.92 -4.56 -18.69
CA PHE A 529 -8.91 -5.61 -18.68
C PHE A 529 -7.53 -5.00 -19.01
N ASP A 530 -6.94 -4.24 -18.09
CA ASP A 530 -5.53 -3.87 -18.19
C ASP A 530 -4.68 -4.98 -17.53
N PRO A 531 -3.82 -5.70 -18.27
CA PRO A 531 -3.01 -6.81 -17.75
C PRO A 531 -1.71 -6.33 -17.06
N SER A 532 -1.65 -5.10 -16.56
CA SER A 532 -0.39 -4.45 -16.14
C SER A 532 -0.41 -3.85 -14.74
N THR A 533 -1.24 -4.36 -13.83
CA THR A 533 -0.98 -4.16 -12.40
C THR A 533 0.24 -5.00 -12.03
N ASN A 534 1.34 -4.34 -11.67
CA ASN A 534 2.46 -4.98 -10.98
C ASN A 534 1.89 -5.62 -9.69
N VAL A 535 1.63 -6.92 -9.74
CA VAL A 535 1.09 -7.68 -8.61
C VAL A 535 2.23 -7.85 -7.61
N ILE A 536 2.14 -7.12 -6.50
CA ILE A 536 3.07 -7.23 -5.38
C ILE A 536 2.79 -8.56 -4.67
N SER A 537 3.82 -9.36 -4.41
CA SER A 537 3.65 -10.59 -3.62
C SER A 537 3.31 -10.25 -2.17
N LEU A 538 2.18 -10.77 -1.70
CA LEU A 538 1.67 -10.61 -0.34
C LEU A 538 2.29 -11.61 0.66
N TYR A 539 3.00 -12.64 0.18
CA TYR A 539 3.45 -13.78 0.98
C TYR A 539 4.98 -13.87 1.06
N ASN A 540 5.50 -14.45 2.15
CA ASN A 540 6.93 -14.71 2.28
C ASN A 540 7.35 -15.83 1.33
N THR A 541 8.31 -15.59 0.44
CA THR A 541 8.91 -16.65 -0.38
C THR A 541 9.81 -17.54 0.47
N ALA A 542 9.64 -18.85 0.40
CA ALA A 542 10.55 -19.83 0.98
C ALA A 542 11.74 -20.08 0.04
N SER A 543 12.91 -20.39 0.60
CA SER A 543 14.04 -20.85 -0.21
C SER A 543 13.82 -22.28 -0.68
N ALA A 544 14.20 -22.60 -1.92
CA ALA A 544 14.18 -23.97 -2.43
C ALA A 544 15.00 -24.89 -1.50
N LYS A 545 14.38 -25.98 -1.05
CA LYS A 545 15.02 -26.96 -0.15
C LYS A 545 15.84 -28.01 -0.93
N TYR A 546 15.48 -28.21 -2.20
CA TYR A 546 16.16 -29.07 -3.14
C TYR A 546 16.42 -28.31 -4.45
N VAL A 547 17.64 -28.43 -4.96
CA VAL A 547 18.05 -27.93 -6.27
C VAL A 547 18.69 -29.10 -7.00
N GLU A 548 18.22 -29.37 -8.21
CA GLU A 548 18.74 -30.47 -9.03
C GLU A 548 20.22 -30.19 -9.38
N THR A 549 21.08 -31.15 -9.07
CA THR A 549 22.53 -31.03 -9.32
C THR A 549 22.93 -31.49 -10.73
N ALA A 550 22.07 -32.26 -11.39
CA ALA A 550 22.31 -32.80 -12.73
C ALA A 550 22.02 -31.75 -13.81
N TYR A 551 22.92 -31.63 -14.78
CA TYR A 551 22.70 -30.81 -15.97
C TYR A 551 21.93 -31.59 -17.04
N ARG A 552 20.94 -30.95 -17.64
CA ARG A 552 20.21 -31.46 -18.81
C ARG A 552 20.91 -31.01 -20.09
N CYS A 553 21.32 -31.96 -20.92
CA CYS A 553 21.93 -31.67 -22.21
C CYS A 553 20.93 -31.02 -23.17
N LEU A 554 21.27 -29.85 -23.71
CA LEU A 554 20.51 -29.12 -24.75
C LEU A 554 21.10 -29.31 -26.15
N LEU A 555 22.43 -29.36 -26.23
CA LEU A 555 23.19 -29.59 -27.45
C LEU A 555 24.34 -30.54 -27.12
N SER A 556 24.37 -31.71 -27.75
CA SER A 556 25.53 -32.60 -27.65
C SER A 556 26.68 -32.03 -28.49
N ALA A 557 27.91 -32.11 -27.99
CA ALA A 557 29.11 -31.69 -28.72
C ALA A 557 29.27 -32.39 -30.09
N SER A 558 28.62 -33.54 -30.30
CA SER A 558 28.62 -34.25 -31.59
C SER A 558 27.71 -33.62 -32.67
N GLU A 559 26.77 -32.76 -32.29
CA GLU A 559 25.74 -32.22 -33.20
C GLU A 559 26.17 -30.93 -33.92
N TRP A 560 27.27 -30.32 -33.49
CA TRP A 560 27.76 -29.07 -34.05
C TRP A 560 29.22 -29.23 -34.52
N PRO A 561 29.59 -28.77 -35.74
CA PRO A 561 30.94 -28.99 -36.29
C PRO A 561 32.08 -28.47 -35.41
N LEU A 562 31.80 -27.49 -34.54
CA LEU A 562 32.75 -26.87 -33.63
C LEU A 562 32.96 -27.64 -32.31
N ARG A 563 32.28 -28.77 -32.11
CA ARG A 563 32.35 -29.62 -30.90
C ARG A 563 32.09 -28.90 -29.58
N ILE A 564 31.19 -27.91 -29.59
CA ILE A 564 30.74 -27.22 -28.38
C ILE A 564 29.42 -27.85 -27.94
N GLY A 565 29.40 -28.39 -26.72
CA GLY A 565 28.21 -28.85 -26.03
C GLY A 565 27.59 -27.75 -25.19
N VAL A 566 26.26 -27.79 -25.02
CA VAL A 566 25.52 -26.90 -24.14
C VAL A 566 24.61 -27.73 -23.25
N GLU A 567 24.74 -27.51 -21.94
CA GLU A 567 23.91 -28.14 -20.94
C GLU A 567 23.28 -27.07 -20.05
N MET A 568 22.13 -27.37 -19.45
CA MET A 568 21.39 -26.43 -18.61
C MET A 568 20.96 -27.04 -17.28
N ARG A 569 20.82 -26.18 -16.27
CA ARG A 569 20.12 -26.50 -15.02
C ARG A 569 19.32 -25.29 -14.53
N PHE A 570 18.25 -25.53 -13.77
CA PHE A 570 17.51 -24.47 -13.08
C PHE A 570 18.15 -24.24 -11.71
N ALA A 571 18.69 -23.04 -11.48
CA ALA A 571 19.40 -22.72 -10.24
C ALA A 571 18.45 -22.46 -9.05
N ARG A 572 17.16 -22.19 -9.33
CA ARG A 572 16.13 -21.80 -8.35
C ARG A 572 16.57 -20.67 -7.41
N ALA A 573 17.54 -19.87 -7.85
CA ALA A 573 18.04 -18.69 -7.16
C ALA A 573 17.20 -17.46 -7.57
N PRO A 574 17.09 -16.43 -6.71
CA PRO A 574 16.44 -15.19 -7.11
C PRO A 574 17.23 -14.53 -8.25
N SER A 575 16.49 -14.07 -9.26
CA SER A 575 17.09 -13.38 -10.41
C SER A 575 17.58 -11.98 -10.01
N THR A 576 18.67 -11.52 -10.63
CA THR A 576 19.22 -10.19 -10.38
C THR A 576 18.51 -9.09 -11.18
N LEU A 577 17.79 -9.44 -12.26
CA LEU A 577 17.08 -8.47 -13.11
C LEU A 577 15.65 -8.22 -12.62
N SER A 578 14.90 -9.29 -12.33
CA SER A 578 13.50 -9.19 -11.94
C SER A 578 13.05 -10.44 -11.18
N SER A 579 12.23 -10.26 -10.14
CA SER A 579 11.61 -11.39 -9.41
C SER A 579 10.63 -12.21 -10.26
N SER A 580 10.31 -11.77 -11.48
CA SER A 580 9.45 -12.48 -12.43
C SER A 580 10.18 -13.51 -13.31
N MET A 581 11.53 -13.49 -13.31
CA MET A 581 12.35 -14.30 -14.22
C MET A 581 12.89 -15.57 -13.55
N CYS A 582 12.87 -16.67 -14.30
CA CYS A 582 13.51 -17.93 -13.93
C CYS A 582 15.03 -17.83 -14.11
N THR A 583 15.81 -18.36 -13.16
CA THR A 583 17.27 -18.41 -13.22
C THR A 583 17.75 -19.74 -13.79
N ILE A 584 18.44 -19.67 -14.93
CA ILE A 584 18.96 -20.83 -15.66
C ILE A 584 20.48 -20.73 -15.72
N GLU A 585 21.16 -21.76 -15.25
CA GLU A 585 22.62 -21.89 -15.38
C GLU A 585 22.94 -22.77 -16.58
N LEU A 586 23.70 -22.22 -17.50
CA LEU A 586 24.18 -22.88 -18.71
C LEU A 586 25.65 -23.24 -18.55
N ARG A 587 25.98 -24.46 -18.96
CA ARG A 587 27.35 -24.96 -19.02
C ARG A 587 27.72 -25.21 -20.48
N PHE A 588 28.72 -24.50 -20.95
CA PHE A 588 29.27 -24.63 -22.30
C PHE A 588 30.55 -25.47 -22.22
N THR A 589 30.59 -26.60 -22.92
CA THR A 589 31.74 -27.51 -22.92
C THR A 589 32.39 -27.52 -24.29
N ASN A 590 33.71 -27.29 -24.37
CA ASN A 590 34.46 -27.37 -25.63
C ASN A 590 35.22 -28.69 -25.70
N GLU A 591 34.75 -29.64 -26.52
CA GLU A 591 35.42 -30.93 -26.74
C GLU A 591 36.41 -30.91 -27.92
N SER A 592 36.66 -29.75 -28.52
CA SER A 592 37.67 -29.61 -29.56
C SER A 592 39.10 -29.51 -28.98
N ASP A 593 40.09 -29.85 -29.81
CA ASP A 593 41.51 -29.73 -29.47
C ASP A 593 42.07 -28.32 -29.73
N SER A 594 41.23 -27.36 -30.12
CA SER A 594 41.59 -25.95 -30.41
C SER A 594 40.74 -24.97 -29.59
N GLU A 595 41.25 -23.75 -29.38
CA GLU A 595 40.47 -22.67 -28.76
C GLU A 595 39.25 -22.30 -29.63
N SER A 596 38.11 -22.05 -28.99
CA SER A 596 36.91 -21.58 -29.67
C SER A 596 37.08 -20.13 -30.15
N SER A 597 36.42 -19.81 -31.27
CA SER A 597 36.14 -18.42 -31.66
C SER A 597 35.25 -17.71 -30.62
N VAL A 598 35.15 -16.38 -30.69
CA VAL A 598 34.31 -15.62 -29.74
C VAL A 598 32.85 -16.01 -29.92
N LEU A 599 32.26 -16.58 -28.87
CA LEU A 599 30.88 -17.04 -28.86
C LEU A 599 29.94 -15.96 -28.34
N ARG A 600 28.80 -15.79 -29.01
CA ARG A 600 27.69 -14.94 -28.57
C ARG A 600 26.45 -15.78 -28.43
N PHE A 601 25.71 -15.57 -27.34
CA PHE A 601 24.45 -16.24 -27.08
C PHE A 601 23.34 -15.19 -27.05
N ILE A 602 22.55 -15.16 -28.14
CA ILE A 602 21.60 -14.09 -28.47
C ILE A 602 20.17 -14.64 -28.31
N PRO A 603 19.31 -14.02 -27.49
CA PRO A 603 17.90 -14.39 -27.45
C PRO A 603 17.19 -13.95 -28.73
N LYS A 604 16.28 -14.77 -29.26
CA LYS A 604 15.32 -14.29 -30.26
C LYS A 604 14.14 -13.63 -29.56
N ASP A 605 13.80 -12.43 -30.01
CA ASP A 605 12.60 -11.74 -29.55
C ASP A 605 11.34 -12.49 -30.01
N VAL A 606 10.65 -13.10 -29.04
CA VAL A 606 9.33 -13.71 -29.23
C VAL A 606 8.34 -12.89 -28.42
N GLU A 607 7.21 -12.51 -29.03
CA GLU A 607 6.19 -11.67 -28.39
C GLU A 607 5.76 -12.24 -27.01
N GLY A 608 6.03 -11.48 -25.96
CA GLY A 608 5.63 -11.78 -24.59
C GLY A 608 6.52 -12.75 -23.81
N ILE A 609 7.77 -12.99 -24.22
CA ILE A 609 8.82 -13.61 -23.39
C ILE A 609 9.88 -12.54 -23.12
N ARG A 610 10.17 -12.26 -21.85
CA ARG A 610 11.25 -11.33 -21.47
C ARG A 610 12.50 -12.14 -21.15
N THR A 611 13.57 -11.94 -21.90
CA THR A 611 14.86 -12.61 -21.69
C THR A 611 15.92 -11.63 -21.22
N SER A 612 16.98 -12.16 -20.57
CA SER A 612 18.20 -11.40 -20.31
C SER A 612 18.87 -10.95 -21.60
N GLU A 613 19.71 -9.93 -21.48
CA GLU A 613 20.48 -9.40 -22.61
C GLU A 613 21.42 -10.43 -23.24
N THR A 614 21.97 -10.10 -24.40
CA THR A 614 22.91 -10.95 -25.14
C THR A 614 24.15 -11.25 -24.30
N LEU A 615 24.48 -12.53 -24.13
CA LEU A 615 25.69 -12.96 -23.41
C LEU A 615 26.89 -13.07 -24.37
N GLN A 616 27.97 -12.38 -24.04
CA GLN A 616 29.25 -12.51 -24.72
C GLN A 616 30.14 -13.50 -23.93
N LEU A 617 30.18 -14.75 -24.38
CA LEU A 617 30.86 -15.85 -23.68
C LEU A 617 32.39 -15.83 -23.86
N GLY A 618 32.92 -14.92 -24.68
CA GLY A 618 34.36 -14.86 -24.95
C GLY A 618 34.88 -16.08 -25.70
N LYS A 619 36.15 -16.45 -25.47
CA LYS A 619 36.79 -17.65 -26.02
C LYS A 619 36.84 -18.75 -24.96
N ILE A 620 36.44 -19.97 -25.34
CA ILE A 620 36.52 -21.16 -24.48
C ILE A 620 37.75 -21.97 -24.88
N ASN A 621 38.61 -22.30 -23.91
CA ASN A 621 39.82 -23.08 -24.14
C ASN A 621 39.50 -24.53 -24.57
N ALA A 622 40.48 -25.21 -25.18
CA ALA A 622 40.33 -26.61 -25.54
C ALA A 622 40.10 -27.48 -24.27
N LYS A 623 39.08 -28.34 -24.29
CA LYS A 623 38.72 -29.25 -23.18
C LYS A 623 38.36 -28.55 -21.87
N SER A 624 37.88 -27.30 -21.93
CA SER A 624 37.40 -26.55 -20.75
C SER A 624 35.87 -26.37 -20.76
N GLU A 625 35.33 -26.10 -19.57
CA GLU A 625 33.92 -25.79 -19.34
C GLU A 625 33.77 -24.33 -18.91
N LEU A 626 32.72 -23.66 -19.38
CA LEU A 626 32.34 -22.29 -18.99
C LEU A 626 30.91 -22.30 -18.45
N GLU A 627 30.68 -21.73 -17.26
CA GLU A 627 29.36 -21.62 -16.64
C GLU A 627 28.86 -20.17 -16.69
N GLU A 628 27.64 -19.97 -17.19
CA GLU A 628 27.02 -18.65 -17.31
C GLU A 628 25.54 -18.68 -16.93
N ARG A 629 25.00 -17.54 -16.50
CA ARG A 629 23.61 -17.42 -16.02
C ARG A 629 22.73 -16.66 -17.00
N VAL A 630 21.54 -17.19 -17.23
CA VAL A 630 20.51 -16.63 -18.11
C VAL A 630 19.21 -16.46 -17.35
N TYR A 631 18.50 -15.37 -17.64
CA TYR A 631 17.22 -15.05 -17.00
C TYR A 631 16.10 -15.04 -18.03
N ILE A 632 15.03 -15.81 -17.80
CA ILE A 632 13.92 -15.97 -18.75
C ILE A 632 12.58 -15.91 -18.03
N ASP A 633 11.69 -15.01 -18.48
CA ASP A 633 10.30 -14.94 -18.06
C ASP A 633 9.40 -15.65 -19.09
N PHE A 634 8.86 -16.80 -18.69
CA PHE A 634 7.99 -17.63 -19.54
C PHE A 634 6.51 -17.21 -19.50
N GLY A 635 6.15 -16.18 -18.72
CA GLY A 635 4.79 -15.62 -18.66
C GLY A 635 3.75 -16.59 -18.10
N ASP A 636 4.15 -17.44 -17.15
CA ASP A 636 3.31 -18.47 -16.50
C ASP A 636 2.62 -19.41 -17.52
N SER A 637 3.30 -19.68 -18.64
CA SER A 637 2.81 -20.42 -19.79
C SER A 637 3.83 -21.46 -20.26
N LYS A 638 3.38 -22.48 -20.99
CA LYS A 638 4.25 -23.49 -21.62
C LYS A 638 4.89 -22.95 -22.90
N ARG A 639 5.69 -21.89 -22.78
CA ARG A 639 6.42 -21.27 -23.90
C ARG A 639 7.86 -21.76 -23.92
N ALA A 640 8.44 -21.84 -25.12
CA ALA A 640 9.86 -22.10 -25.34
C ALA A 640 10.54 -20.81 -25.75
N SER A 641 11.70 -20.52 -25.15
CA SER A 641 12.58 -19.43 -25.63
C SER A 641 13.60 -20.01 -26.61
N GLU A 642 13.73 -19.38 -27.77
CA GLU A 642 14.74 -19.74 -28.76
C GLU A 642 15.96 -18.83 -28.61
N TRP A 643 17.14 -19.41 -28.48
CA TRP A 643 18.41 -18.72 -28.38
C TRP A 643 19.32 -19.11 -29.54
N LEU A 644 20.08 -18.16 -30.06
CA LEU A 644 21.04 -18.35 -31.13
C LEU A 644 22.44 -18.32 -30.55
N LEU A 645 23.17 -19.44 -30.70
CA LEU A 645 24.60 -19.50 -30.47
C LEU A 645 25.31 -19.13 -31.77
N GLU A 646 25.92 -17.95 -31.80
CA GLU A 646 26.65 -17.38 -32.94
C GLU A 646 28.16 -17.38 -32.67
N THR A 647 28.92 -17.65 -33.72
CA THR A 647 30.39 -17.56 -33.76
C THR A 647 30.81 -16.40 -34.65
N SER A 648 32.01 -15.84 -34.44
CA SER A 648 32.54 -14.77 -35.31
C SER A 648 32.66 -15.17 -36.79
N GLU A 649 32.61 -16.47 -37.10
CA GLU A 649 32.63 -17.04 -38.44
C GLU A 649 31.23 -17.25 -39.04
N SER A 650 30.19 -16.64 -38.47
CA SER A 650 28.78 -16.68 -38.92
C SER A 650 28.10 -18.06 -38.89
N SER A 651 28.71 -19.06 -38.25
CA SER A 651 28.00 -20.31 -37.97
C SER A 651 27.06 -20.11 -36.79
N CYS A 652 25.77 -20.36 -37.01
CA CYS A 652 24.71 -20.16 -36.02
C CYS A 652 23.95 -21.46 -35.74
N LYS A 653 23.64 -21.71 -34.46
CA LYS A 653 22.81 -22.83 -34.02
C LYS A 653 21.70 -22.32 -33.10
N ALA A 654 20.46 -22.70 -33.39
CA ALA A 654 19.32 -22.39 -32.53
C ALA A 654 19.15 -23.45 -31.44
N ILE A 655 19.04 -23.01 -30.19
CA ILE A 655 18.82 -23.80 -28.98
C ILE A 655 17.47 -23.41 -28.40
N LYS A 656 16.63 -24.41 -28.05
CA LYS A 656 15.32 -24.19 -27.45
C LYS A 656 15.39 -24.49 -25.96
N ILE A 657 15.01 -23.51 -25.14
CA ILE A 657 14.95 -23.63 -23.67
C ILE A 657 13.49 -23.59 -23.25
N GLU A 658 13.04 -24.66 -22.60
CA GLU A 658 11.67 -24.83 -22.07
C GLU A 658 11.72 -25.08 -20.57
N ALA A 659 10.89 -24.36 -19.81
CA ALA A 659 10.70 -24.60 -18.38
C ALA A 659 9.41 -25.41 -18.13
N GLY A 660 9.50 -26.45 -17.30
CA GLY A 660 8.33 -27.15 -16.79
C GLY A 660 7.51 -26.23 -15.88
N MET A 661 6.21 -26.50 -15.71
CA MET A 661 5.35 -25.64 -14.89
C MET A 661 5.78 -25.59 -13.42
N GLY A 662 6.45 -26.64 -12.92
CA GLY A 662 7.01 -26.68 -11.57
C GLY A 662 8.22 -25.75 -11.35
N GLU A 663 8.95 -25.37 -12.40
CA GLU A 663 10.05 -24.40 -12.30
C GLU A 663 9.58 -22.94 -12.42
N GLN A 664 8.30 -22.73 -12.81
CA GLN A 664 7.66 -21.42 -12.94
C GLN A 664 6.86 -21.02 -11.68
N ILE A 665 6.97 -21.81 -10.60
CA ILE A 665 6.34 -21.53 -9.31
C ILE A 665 7.40 -21.32 -8.24
N GLU A 666 7.14 -20.39 -7.31
CA GLU A 666 7.98 -20.15 -6.14
C GLU A 666 7.21 -20.52 -4.87
N PRO A 667 7.83 -21.27 -3.93
CA PRO A 667 7.15 -21.69 -2.71
C PRO A 667 6.93 -20.48 -1.78
N ILE A 668 5.76 -20.43 -1.15
CA ILE A 668 5.40 -19.37 -0.20
C ILE A 668 5.18 -19.96 1.19
N VAL A 669 5.25 -19.11 2.20
CA VAL A 669 4.92 -19.47 3.59
C VAL A 669 3.58 -18.82 3.94
N MET A 670 2.59 -19.64 4.29
CA MET A 670 1.27 -19.19 4.76
C MET A 670 0.79 -20.04 5.95
N SER A 671 -0.12 -19.50 6.77
CA SER A 671 -0.74 -20.23 7.88
C SER A 671 -1.85 -21.18 7.39
N GLU A 672 -2.23 -22.19 8.18
CA GLU A 672 -3.29 -23.12 7.80
C GLU A 672 -4.66 -22.44 7.63
N ALA A 673 -4.98 -21.47 8.50
CA ALA A 673 -6.20 -20.67 8.39
C ALA A 673 -6.25 -19.87 7.08
N GLN A 674 -5.11 -19.27 6.68
CA GLN A 674 -5.00 -18.55 5.41
C GLN A 674 -5.10 -19.49 4.20
N PHE A 675 -4.55 -20.70 4.30
CA PHE A 675 -4.64 -21.70 3.25
C PHE A 675 -6.10 -22.10 3.00
N ASP A 676 -6.87 -22.38 4.05
CA ASP A 676 -8.26 -22.81 3.93
C ASP A 676 -9.17 -21.67 3.44
N GLU A 677 -8.91 -20.42 3.85
CA GLU A 677 -9.62 -19.24 3.33
C GLU A 677 -9.34 -19.04 1.83
N ALA A 678 -8.07 -19.12 1.41
CA ALA A 678 -7.68 -18.98 0.01
C ALA A 678 -8.24 -20.12 -0.85
N LEU A 679 -8.31 -21.34 -0.32
CA LEU A 679 -8.93 -22.48 -1.00
C LEU A 679 -10.43 -22.26 -1.21
N ALA A 680 -11.13 -21.67 -0.24
CA ALA A 680 -12.54 -21.32 -0.40
C ALA A 680 -12.75 -20.29 -1.54
N GLN A 681 -11.85 -19.31 -1.67
CA GLN A 681 -11.88 -18.31 -2.74
C GLN A 681 -11.58 -18.91 -4.12
N LEU A 682 -10.64 -19.86 -4.20
CA LEU A 682 -10.19 -20.50 -5.45
C LEU A 682 -10.92 -21.82 -5.77
N SER A 683 -12.14 -21.98 -5.28
CA SER A 683 -12.97 -23.16 -5.54
C SER A 683 -13.70 -23.07 -6.89
N GLY A 684 -14.17 -24.22 -7.40
CA GLY A 684 -14.98 -24.27 -8.62
C GLY A 684 -14.13 -24.38 -9.91
N ILE A 685 -14.19 -23.37 -10.77
CA ILE A 685 -13.54 -23.39 -12.10
C ILE A 685 -12.00 -23.42 -12.00
N ASN A 686 -11.46 -22.96 -10.87
CA ASN A 686 -10.03 -22.87 -10.62
C ASN A 686 -9.44 -24.14 -9.96
N GLU A 687 -10.26 -25.19 -9.76
CA GLU A 687 -9.85 -26.45 -9.14
C GLU A 687 -9.58 -27.54 -10.19
N HIS A 688 -8.39 -28.13 -10.15
CA HIS A 688 -8.00 -29.27 -10.98
C HIS A 688 -7.67 -30.48 -10.10
N CYS A 689 -8.24 -31.66 -10.41
CA CYS A 689 -8.12 -32.85 -9.57
C CYS A 689 -7.78 -34.09 -10.40
N GLN A 690 -6.81 -34.88 -9.94
CA GLN A 690 -6.38 -36.13 -10.59
C GLN A 690 -6.11 -37.25 -9.57
N LYS A 691 -6.33 -38.50 -9.97
CA LYS A 691 -6.10 -39.69 -9.14
C LYS A 691 -4.63 -40.11 -9.22
N CYS A 692 -4.07 -40.50 -8.08
CA CYS A 692 -2.74 -41.06 -7.94
C CYS A 692 -2.86 -42.51 -7.44
N GLU A 693 -2.22 -43.46 -8.14
CA GLU A 693 -2.37 -44.91 -7.88
C GLU A 693 -1.45 -45.44 -6.75
N GLN A 694 -0.54 -44.61 -6.21
CA GLN A 694 0.39 -45.03 -5.17
C GLN A 694 0.14 -44.30 -3.83
N SER A 695 0.20 -45.07 -2.74
CA SER A 695 0.17 -44.55 -1.37
C SER A 695 1.52 -43.88 -1.07
N LEU A 696 1.51 -42.56 -1.02
CA LEU A 696 2.71 -41.77 -0.77
C LEU A 696 3.09 -41.84 0.70
N VAL A 697 4.24 -42.44 1.00
CA VAL A 697 4.96 -42.20 2.26
C VAL A 697 5.71 -40.88 2.10
N VAL A 698 5.01 -39.76 2.33
CA VAL A 698 5.65 -38.46 2.43
C VAL A 698 6.41 -38.43 3.76
N VAL A 699 7.74 -38.51 3.74
CA VAL A 699 8.55 -38.31 4.95
C VAL A 699 8.39 -36.85 5.36
N PRO A 700 7.73 -36.57 6.50
CA PRO A 700 7.33 -35.22 6.84
C PRO A 700 8.50 -34.51 7.52
N GLN A 701 9.15 -33.59 6.81
CA GLN A 701 10.01 -32.61 7.45
C GLN A 701 9.60 -31.19 7.03
N GLN A 702 8.39 -30.83 7.54
CA GLN A 702 7.79 -29.50 7.75
C GLN A 702 7.57 -28.64 6.49
N LEU A 703 6.37 -28.10 6.20
CA LEU A 703 5.15 -27.83 6.98
C LEU A 703 3.89 -28.36 6.27
N TYR A 704 2.98 -28.97 7.04
CA TYR A 704 1.73 -29.64 6.65
C TYR A 704 1.90 -30.88 5.78
N THR A 705 1.53 -32.03 6.35
CA THR A 705 1.81 -33.38 5.85
C THR A 705 1.22 -33.70 4.47
N THR A 706 0.37 -32.83 3.91
CA THR A 706 -0.34 -33.02 2.64
C THR A 706 -0.68 -31.74 1.86
N LYS A 707 -0.32 -30.53 2.35
CA LYS A 707 -0.71 -29.24 1.77
C LYS A 707 0.54 -28.42 1.42
N PHE A 708 0.65 -27.94 0.19
CA PHE A 708 1.74 -27.09 -0.30
C PHE A 708 1.18 -25.80 -0.87
N CYS A 709 1.89 -24.70 -0.65
CA CYS A 709 1.53 -23.38 -1.14
C CYS A 709 2.68 -22.76 -1.94
N ALA A 710 2.35 -22.23 -3.11
CA ALA A 710 3.27 -21.56 -4.01
C ALA A 710 2.57 -20.37 -4.67
N GLN A 711 3.34 -19.55 -5.38
CA GLN A 711 2.80 -18.53 -6.29
C GLN A 711 3.54 -18.60 -7.64
N THR A 712 2.92 -18.11 -8.71
CA THR A 712 3.56 -18.07 -10.03
C THR A 712 4.63 -16.99 -10.08
N LEU A 713 5.72 -17.21 -10.83
CA LEU A 713 6.82 -16.25 -10.89
C LEU A 713 6.42 -14.94 -11.60
N SER A 714 5.73 -15.01 -12.74
CA SER A 714 5.47 -13.84 -13.58
C SER A 714 4.36 -12.95 -13.02
N LYS A 715 3.19 -13.54 -12.74
CA LYS A 715 2.00 -12.80 -12.28
C LYS A 715 1.76 -12.83 -10.77
N LYS A 716 2.60 -13.52 -9.99
CA LYS A 716 2.44 -13.69 -8.53
C LYS A 716 1.06 -14.24 -8.14
N GLN A 717 0.48 -15.10 -8.97
CA GLN A 717 -0.83 -15.72 -8.70
C GLN A 717 -0.67 -16.91 -7.76
N LEU A 718 -1.63 -17.09 -6.85
CA LEU A 718 -1.58 -18.17 -5.86
C LEU A 718 -1.76 -19.56 -6.52
N VAL A 719 -0.96 -20.53 -6.07
CA VAL A 719 -1.02 -21.94 -6.45
C VAL A 719 -1.09 -22.77 -5.17
N LEU A 720 -2.23 -23.40 -4.91
CA LEU A 720 -2.43 -24.26 -3.75
C LEU A 720 -2.47 -25.72 -4.20
N ILE A 721 -1.69 -26.57 -3.57
CA ILE A 721 -1.61 -28.00 -3.88
C ILE A 721 -1.98 -28.79 -2.64
N SER A 722 -2.98 -29.66 -2.74
CA SER A 722 -3.34 -30.58 -1.66
C SER A 722 -3.32 -32.03 -2.15
N ILE A 723 -2.73 -32.92 -1.35
CA ILE A 723 -2.57 -34.34 -1.65
C ILE A 723 -3.33 -35.12 -0.58
N GLU A 724 -4.58 -35.48 -0.85
CA GLU A 724 -5.44 -36.18 0.11
C GLU A 724 -6.00 -37.46 -0.49
N ASN A 725 -5.95 -38.58 0.25
CA ASN A 725 -6.59 -39.85 -0.11
C ASN A 725 -6.24 -40.37 -1.51
N GLY A 726 -4.98 -40.22 -1.94
CA GLY A 726 -4.54 -40.62 -3.29
C GLY A 726 -5.11 -39.75 -4.41
N ARG A 727 -5.53 -38.51 -4.10
CA ARG A 727 -5.91 -37.49 -5.09
C ARG A 727 -5.05 -36.25 -4.92
N ILE A 728 -4.60 -35.72 -6.05
CA ILE A 728 -3.85 -34.46 -6.13
C ILE A 728 -4.83 -33.40 -6.59
N ARG A 729 -4.97 -32.34 -5.79
CA ARG A 729 -5.77 -31.15 -6.10
C ARG A 729 -4.84 -29.96 -6.26
N VAL A 730 -4.97 -29.25 -7.36
CA VAL A 730 -4.25 -28.01 -7.67
C VAL A 730 -5.27 -26.91 -7.91
N ASN A 731 -5.22 -25.87 -7.09
CA ASN A 731 -6.08 -24.69 -7.22
C ASN A 731 -5.23 -23.50 -7.67
N CYS A 732 -5.57 -22.91 -8.82
CA CYS A 732 -4.87 -21.75 -9.37
C CYS A 732 -5.81 -20.92 -10.24
N GLU A 733 -5.66 -19.59 -10.23
CA GLU A 733 -6.39 -18.68 -11.12
C GLU A 733 -6.05 -18.90 -12.60
N ASN A 734 -4.81 -19.28 -12.90
CA ASN A 734 -4.39 -19.64 -14.25
C ASN A 734 -4.73 -21.12 -14.51
N LEU A 735 -5.89 -21.35 -15.13
CA LEU A 735 -6.39 -22.69 -15.46
C LEU A 735 -5.40 -23.56 -16.26
N VAL A 736 -4.64 -22.95 -17.17
CA VAL A 736 -3.68 -23.69 -18.00
C VAL A 736 -2.51 -24.18 -17.14
N LEU A 737 -2.02 -23.34 -16.24
CA LEU A 737 -0.98 -23.72 -15.29
C LEU A 737 -1.48 -24.78 -14.31
N GLY A 738 -2.67 -24.58 -13.73
CA GLY A 738 -3.26 -25.52 -12.78
C GLY A 738 -3.46 -26.92 -13.36
N SER A 739 -4.03 -27.01 -14.56
CA SER A 739 -4.25 -28.31 -15.24
C SER A 739 -2.95 -29.02 -15.60
N LEU A 740 -1.99 -28.32 -16.22
CA LEU A 740 -0.69 -28.90 -16.61
C LEU A 740 0.16 -29.31 -15.41
N LEU A 741 0.13 -28.53 -14.33
CA LEU A 741 0.83 -28.87 -13.09
C LEU A 741 0.23 -30.13 -12.46
N CYS A 742 -1.11 -30.23 -12.41
CA CYS A 742 -1.82 -31.41 -11.90
C CYS A 742 -1.42 -32.68 -12.68
N ASP A 743 -1.46 -32.62 -14.02
CA ASP A 743 -1.05 -33.70 -14.91
C ASP A 743 0.43 -34.09 -14.74
N SER A 744 1.31 -33.10 -14.59
CA SER A 744 2.74 -33.35 -14.40
C SER A 744 3.00 -34.05 -13.07
N LEU A 745 2.38 -33.58 -11.99
CA LEU A 745 2.50 -34.19 -10.66
C LEU A 745 1.99 -35.63 -10.68
N ALA A 746 0.80 -35.89 -11.24
CA ALA A 746 0.24 -37.23 -11.32
C ALA A 746 1.14 -38.20 -12.09
N LYS A 747 1.75 -37.77 -13.21
CA LYS A 747 2.71 -38.58 -13.99
C LYS A 747 3.99 -38.88 -13.21
N HIS A 748 4.53 -37.89 -12.49
CA HIS A 748 5.72 -38.10 -11.65
C HIS A 748 5.46 -39.13 -10.55
N PHE A 749 4.29 -39.08 -9.90
CA PHE A 749 3.92 -40.05 -8.89
C PHE A 749 3.61 -41.45 -9.45
N ALA A 750 3.13 -41.55 -10.69
CA ALA A 750 2.90 -42.85 -11.35
C ALA A 750 4.20 -43.57 -11.74
N ASN A 751 5.27 -42.82 -12.08
CA ASN A 751 6.52 -43.38 -12.60
C ASN A 751 7.49 -43.89 -11.51
N GLY A 752 7.14 -43.82 -10.23
CA GLY A 752 7.89 -44.47 -9.14
C GLY A 752 9.32 -43.99 -8.93
N THR A 753 9.73 -42.86 -9.51
CA THR A 753 11.02 -42.24 -9.20
C THR A 753 10.92 -41.63 -7.81
N ASN A 754 11.49 -42.30 -6.80
CA ASN A 754 11.76 -41.79 -5.44
C ASN A 754 12.75 -40.61 -5.43
N GLN A 755 12.73 -39.75 -6.45
CA GLN A 755 13.39 -38.45 -6.40
C GLN A 755 12.41 -37.51 -5.70
N SER A 756 12.82 -37.06 -4.53
CA SER A 756 12.14 -36.11 -3.67
C SER A 756 11.47 -34.99 -4.47
N LEU A 757 10.17 -34.75 -4.23
CA LEU A 757 9.55 -33.49 -4.64
C LEU A 757 10.38 -32.35 -4.07
N GLY A 758 10.98 -31.57 -4.96
CA GLY A 758 11.79 -30.40 -4.63
C GLY A 758 11.05 -29.12 -4.92
#